data_AF-A0A452YE36-F1
#
_entry.id   AF-A0A452YE36-F1
#
_cell.length_a   1.000
_cell.length_b   1.000
_cell.length_c   1.000
_cell.angle_alpha   90.00
_cell.angle_beta   90.00
_cell.angle_gamma   90.00
#
_symmetry.space_group_name_H-M   'P 1'
#
loop_
_entity.id
_entity.type
_entity.pdbx_description
1 polymer ?
#
loop_
_entity_poly.entity_id
_entity_poly.type
_entity_poly.pdbx_seq_one_letter_code
_entity_poly.pdbx_strand_id
1 'polypeptide(L)'
;MLNRATDSTGQPELFDFDHVYPRSNITAPVAIFYGAVGTKCFKELHVHLAEASKQGKVRYALRPVLPSGCQATSSFCGSIGAADAVTLSGYGVELALKNMEYKAMDDTAIKKGVALEDPKTEDLSQEVRGFIFSKILERKPELNAEIMSFRDYLLSSTVSDTLEVWELKDLGHQTAQRILHASDPLQSMQEINQNFPSVVSSLSRMKVDDSIKDEIIANQRMVPPGKSLMALNGALINIEDLDLYLLMDMVREELSLADQFIRLKLPQSAAHKILSAAPPAESNSFRVDFRSSHVHYLNNLEEDALYKRWRSNLNELLMPVYPGQMRYIRKNLFHAVYVFDPASACGAETIDTILSLHQDSVPVRFGIIMYSSRLINVIEENDGSKSDEDTSTLIMRLFLYIKETYSTQLAFQFLSDIHRLRNGGDDYSEEPVEVHHVEEAFVDSLLSGAKSHPQDVLLKLQKENLYKQEADENSRFVHKLGLYKLQCCLLMNGLVHEPNEDATMNAMNDELPRIQEQVYYGHIQSHTDVLEKFLSESSYKRYNPSITGKSTEKKRFVSLFASYHQEDSVLHDISYLHSHGTRDDAKPVTHLLAVDLSSVTGTKLLHEAIRYLMDGSNRARVGLLLYACSDSVSTILLMKDIIDRTI
;
A
#
# COMPACT_ATOMS: atom_id res chain seq x y z
N MET A 1 -18.39 -42.50 19.28
CA MET A 1 -18.89 -41.97 20.55
C MET A 1 -19.34 -40.54 20.31
N LEU A 2 -20.65 -40.28 20.41
CA LEU A 2 -21.20 -38.93 20.41
C LEU A 2 -20.95 -38.35 21.80
N ASN A 3 -19.92 -37.52 21.96
CA ASN A 3 -19.79 -36.69 23.16
C ASN A 3 -20.97 -35.71 23.15
N ARG A 4 -21.83 -35.82 24.17
CA ARG A 4 -22.79 -34.77 24.53
C ARG A 4 -22.00 -33.50 24.79
N ALA A 5 -22.16 -32.52 23.91
CA ALA A 5 -21.65 -31.18 24.11
C ALA A 5 -22.38 -30.55 25.30
N THR A 6 -21.58 -30.11 26.25
CA THR A 6 -21.89 -29.12 27.29
C THR A 6 -22.48 -27.86 26.68
N ASP A 7 -23.42 -27.25 27.41
CA ASP A 7 -24.08 -25.98 27.12
C ASP A 7 -23.16 -24.94 26.48
N SER A 8 -23.35 -24.72 25.18
CA SER A 8 -22.95 -23.50 24.48
C SER A 8 -23.97 -23.28 23.37
N THR A 9 -24.91 -22.38 23.61
CA THR A 9 -25.92 -21.90 22.65
C THR A 9 -25.30 -20.97 21.60
N GLY A 10 -24.07 -21.28 21.17
CA GLY A 10 -23.37 -20.60 20.08
C GLY A 10 -23.31 -21.53 18.88
N GLN A 11 -23.66 -21.03 17.69
CA GLN A 11 -23.40 -21.77 16.47
C GLN A 11 -21.89 -22.02 16.34
N PRO A 12 -21.45 -23.21 15.88
CA PRO A 12 -20.02 -23.50 15.77
C PRO A 12 -19.38 -22.55 14.75
N GLU A 13 -18.26 -21.96 15.14
CA GLU A 13 -17.52 -21.01 14.30
C GLU A 13 -16.88 -21.70 13.09
N LEU A 14 -17.01 -21.05 11.93
CA LEU A 14 -16.35 -21.44 10.68
C LEU A 14 -15.06 -20.64 10.51
N PHE A 15 -14.00 -21.32 10.08
CA PHE A 15 -12.71 -20.71 9.78
C PHE A 15 -12.45 -20.69 8.28
N ASP A 16 -11.49 -19.87 7.82
CA ASP A 16 -11.17 -19.71 6.39
C ASP A 16 -10.67 -21.00 5.72
N PHE A 17 -10.07 -21.92 6.48
CA PHE A 17 -9.63 -23.23 5.99
C PHE A 17 -10.78 -24.25 5.88
N ASP A 18 -11.99 -23.93 6.32
CA ASP A 18 -13.11 -24.86 6.28
C ASP A 18 -13.67 -25.03 4.87
N HIS A 19 -13.79 -26.27 4.44
CA HIS A 19 -14.43 -26.60 3.16
C HIS A 19 -15.95 -26.64 3.33
N VAL A 20 -16.62 -25.51 3.04
CA VAL A 20 -18.08 -25.41 3.05
C VAL A 20 -18.66 -26.03 1.77
N TYR A 21 -19.65 -26.91 1.93
CA TYR A 21 -20.30 -27.58 0.80
C TYR A 21 -21.11 -26.57 -0.04
N PRO A 22 -20.98 -26.59 -1.38
CA PRO A 22 -21.71 -25.66 -2.25
C PRO A 22 -23.23 -25.84 -2.11
N ARG A 23 -23.99 -24.74 -2.22
CA ARG A 23 -25.47 -24.64 -2.03
C ARG A 23 -25.98 -24.70 -0.58
N SER A 24 -25.14 -24.41 0.42
CA SER A 24 -25.63 -24.22 1.78
C SER A 24 -26.38 -22.90 1.94
N ASN A 25 -27.59 -22.93 2.50
CA ASN A 25 -28.28 -21.71 2.91
C ASN A 25 -27.49 -21.01 4.03
N ILE A 26 -27.23 -19.70 3.89
CA ILE A 26 -26.43 -18.92 4.84
C ILE A 26 -27.12 -18.88 6.21
N THR A 27 -28.45 -18.97 6.26
CA THR A 27 -29.23 -18.92 7.50
C THR A 27 -29.44 -20.29 8.17
N ALA A 28 -29.00 -21.38 7.54
CA ALA A 28 -29.15 -22.72 8.10
C ALA A 28 -28.17 -22.97 9.25
N PRO A 29 -28.53 -23.80 10.25
CA PRO A 29 -27.60 -24.19 11.31
C PRO A 29 -26.36 -24.86 10.75
N VAL A 30 -25.19 -24.52 11.31
CA VAL A 30 -23.90 -25.04 10.87
C VAL A 30 -23.67 -26.45 11.43
N ALA A 31 -23.31 -27.39 10.55
CA ALA A 31 -22.80 -28.70 10.96
C ALA A 31 -21.40 -28.92 10.41
N ILE A 32 -20.48 -29.18 11.33
CA ILE A 32 -19.07 -29.43 11.01
C ILE A 32 -18.80 -30.93 11.12
N PHE A 33 -18.39 -31.55 10.02
CA PHE A 33 -18.01 -32.95 10.00
C PHE A 33 -16.50 -33.09 10.11
N TYR A 34 -16.04 -33.71 11.19
CA TYR A 34 -14.67 -34.18 11.34
C TYR A 34 -14.56 -35.60 10.80
N GLY A 35 -13.89 -35.77 9.66
CA GLY A 35 -13.90 -37.05 8.95
C GLY A 35 -12.61 -37.36 8.21
N ALA A 36 -12.26 -38.64 8.20
CA ALA A 36 -11.12 -39.17 7.45
C ALA A 36 -11.54 -39.44 5.99
N VAL A 37 -11.16 -38.53 5.09
CA VAL A 37 -11.44 -38.64 3.66
C VAL A 37 -10.84 -39.94 3.11
N GLY A 38 -11.60 -40.65 2.27
CA GLY A 38 -11.18 -41.94 1.69
C GLY A 38 -11.59 -43.19 2.49
N THR A 39 -12.19 -43.03 3.68
CA THR A 39 -12.76 -44.17 4.44
C THR A 39 -14.22 -44.47 4.04
N LYS A 40 -14.66 -45.72 4.25
CA LYS A 40 -16.07 -46.10 3.99
C LYS A 40 -17.05 -45.37 4.92
N CYS A 41 -16.70 -45.25 6.21
CA CYS A 41 -17.51 -44.54 7.20
C CYS A 41 -17.70 -43.06 6.84
N PHE A 42 -16.67 -42.42 6.28
CA PHE A 42 -16.76 -41.04 5.78
C PHE A 42 -17.82 -40.91 4.68
N LYS A 43 -17.83 -41.84 3.71
CA LYS A 43 -18.74 -41.80 2.57
C LYS A 43 -20.21 -41.82 3.02
N GLU A 44 -20.58 -42.70 3.93
CA GLU A 44 -21.97 -42.87 4.39
C GLU A 44 -22.50 -41.57 5.01
N LEU A 45 -21.75 -40.98 5.95
CA LEU A 45 -22.17 -39.76 6.63
C LEU A 45 -22.08 -38.51 5.73
N HIS A 46 -21.07 -38.44 4.86
CA HIS A 46 -20.93 -37.35 3.89
C HIS A 46 -22.12 -37.26 2.94
N VAL A 47 -22.62 -38.40 2.43
CA VAL A 47 -23.80 -38.41 1.53
C VAL A 47 -25.03 -37.85 2.23
N HIS A 48 -25.30 -38.26 3.47
CA HIS A 48 -26.44 -37.75 4.24
C HIS A 48 -26.34 -36.24 4.52
N LEU A 49 -25.15 -35.76 4.93
CA LEU A 49 -24.93 -34.33 5.20
C LEU A 49 -24.95 -33.49 3.92
N ALA A 50 -24.42 -34.01 2.81
CA ALA A 50 -24.49 -33.35 1.51
C ALA A 50 -25.93 -33.24 1.01
N GLU A 51 -26.75 -34.29 1.19
CA GLU A 51 -28.18 -34.24 0.84
C GLU A 51 -28.96 -33.27 1.74
N ALA A 52 -28.69 -33.27 3.05
CA ALA A 52 -29.29 -32.30 3.97
C ALA A 52 -28.90 -30.85 3.63
N SER A 53 -27.65 -30.62 3.21
CA SER A 53 -27.16 -29.32 2.75
C SER A 53 -27.86 -28.89 1.45
N LYS A 54 -27.99 -29.80 0.47
CA LYS A 54 -28.74 -29.55 -0.78
C LYS A 54 -30.22 -29.20 -0.54
N GLN A 55 -30.83 -29.78 0.50
CA GLN A 55 -32.19 -29.45 0.93
C GLN A 55 -32.28 -28.15 1.74
N GLY A 56 -31.16 -27.43 1.95
CA GLY A 56 -31.11 -26.17 2.67
C GLY A 56 -31.29 -26.28 4.19
N LYS A 57 -31.22 -27.49 4.75
CA LYS A 57 -31.47 -27.74 6.18
C LYS A 57 -30.27 -27.42 7.07
N VAL A 58 -29.07 -27.55 6.53
CA VAL A 58 -27.82 -27.47 7.29
C VAL A 58 -26.73 -26.82 6.44
N ARG A 59 -25.93 -25.94 7.05
CA ARG A 59 -24.69 -25.44 6.46
C ARG A 59 -23.56 -26.42 6.76
N TYR A 60 -23.25 -27.27 5.80
CA TYR A 60 -22.29 -28.37 5.95
C TYR A 60 -20.85 -27.90 5.68
N ALA A 61 -19.97 -28.03 6.68
CA ALA A 61 -18.53 -27.82 6.55
C ALA A 61 -17.74 -29.10 6.84
N LEU A 62 -16.69 -29.36 6.08
CA LEU A 62 -15.80 -30.51 6.24
C LEU A 62 -14.46 -30.08 6.83
N ARG A 63 -14.08 -30.69 7.96
CA ARG A 63 -12.73 -30.63 8.55
C ARG A 63 -12.06 -32.00 8.42
N PRO A 64 -11.07 -32.17 7.53
CA PRO A 64 -10.39 -33.45 7.36
C PRO A 64 -9.57 -33.76 8.62
N VAL A 65 -9.85 -34.88 9.26
CA VAL A 65 -9.09 -35.39 10.42
C VAL A 65 -8.89 -36.88 10.23
N LEU A 66 -7.69 -37.37 10.50
CA LEU A 66 -7.39 -38.80 10.54
C LEU A 66 -7.29 -39.26 12.00
N PRO A 67 -8.33 -39.91 12.57
CA PRO A 67 -8.27 -40.40 13.94
C PRO A 67 -7.24 -41.51 14.12
N SER A 68 -6.66 -41.59 15.32
CA SER A 68 -5.78 -42.69 15.71
C SER A 68 -6.49 -44.05 15.54
N GLY A 69 -5.85 -44.98 14.82
CA GLY A 69 -6.42 -46.29 14.48
C GLY A 69 -7.14 -46.38 13.13
N CYS A 70 -7.49 -45.26 12.49
CA CYS A 70 -8.06 -45.27 11.13
C CYS A 70 -7.01 -45.50 10.03
N GLN A 71 -5.72 -45.35 10.35
CA GLN A 71 -4.61 -45.62 9.42
C GLN A 71 -4.64 -47.06 8.89
N ALA A 72 -4.91 -48.04 9.75
CA ALA A 72 -4.92 -49.47 9.41
C ALA A 72 -6.13 -49.89 8.55
N THR A 73 -7.23 -49.13 8.57
CA THR A 73 -8.46 -49.41 7.82
C THR A 73 -8.63 -48.50 6.59
N SER A 74 -7.74 -47.52 6.44
CA SER A 74 -7.70 -46.62 5.30
C SER A 74 -6.98 -47.25 4.10
N SER A 75 -7.37 -46.85 2.88
CA SER A 75 -6.63 -47.21 1.67
C SER A 75 -5.20 -46.63 1.69
N PHE A 76 -4.28 -47.15 0.87
CA PHE A 76 -2.89 -46.64 0.74
C PHE A 76 -2.81 -45.11 0.63
N CYS A 77 -3.72 -44.48 -0.13
CA CYS A 77 -3.77 -43.02 -0.27
C CYS A 77 -4.23 -42.28 1.00
N GLY A 78 -5.03 -42.92 1.87
CA GLY A 78 -5.50 -42.35 3.13
C GLY A 78 -4.52 -42.50 4.29
N SER A 79 -3.54 -43.41 4.16
CA SER A 79 -2.44 -43.61 5.11
C SER A 79 -1.16 -42.84 4.75
N ILE A 80 -1.10 -42.22 3.57
CA ILE A 80 0.08 -41.51 3.08
C ILE A 80 0.30 -40.24 3.92
N GLY A 81 1.51 -40.04 4.43
CA GLY A 81 1.84 -38.91 5.32
C GLY A 81 1.32 -39.02 6.76
N ALA A 82 0.78 -40.18 7.17
CA ALA A 82 0.24 -40.39 8.52
C ALA A 82 1.29 -40.79 9.57
N ALA A 83 2.49 -41.21 9.13
CA ALA A 83 3.58 -41.67 9.99
C ALA A 83 4.95 -41.07 9.64
N ASP A 84 5.19 -40.74 8.37
CA ASP A 84 6.47 -40.22 7.91
C ASP A 84 6.60 -38.71 8.12
N ALA A 85 7.82 -38.25 8.40
CA ALA A 85 8.13 -36.83 8.43
C ALA A 85 8.00 -36.22 7.01
N VAL A 86 7.44 -35.01 6.92
CA VAL A 86 7.26 -34.30 5.65
C VAL A 86 8.62 -33.77 5.16
N THR A 87 9.07 -34.21 3.98
CA THR A 87 10.24 -33.64 3.32
C THR A 87 9.86 -32.34 2.63
N LEU A 88 10.42 -31.22 3.09
CA LEU A 88 10.17 -29.91 2.51
C LEU A 88 11.02 -29.68 1.25
N SER A 89 10.47 -28.92 0.31
CA SER A 89 11.16 -28.48 -0.91
C SER A 89 11.04 -26.95 -1.03
N GLY A 90 11.78 -26.33 -1.96
CA GLY A 90 11.75 -24.88 -2.17
C GLY A 90 12.87 -24.11 -1.46
N TYR A 91 13.87 -24.79 -0.88
CA TYR A 91 15.06 -24.14 -0.34
C TYR A 91 16.26 -24.26 -1.30
N GLY A 92 17.13 -23.25 -1.28
CA GLY A 92 18.44 -23.29 -1.92
C GLY A 92 19.51 -23.81 -0.96
N VAL A 93 20.55 -24.45 -1.49
CA VAL A 93 21.75 -24.81 -0.71
C VAL A 93 22.93 -24.04 -1.27
N GLU A 94 23.63 -23.34 -0.39
CA GLU A 94 24.84 -22.59 -0.73
C GLU A 94 26.07 -23.29 -0.14
N LEU A 95 27.12 -23.43 -0.96
CA LEU A 95 28.46 -23.80 -0.50
C LEU A 95 29.38 -22.57 -0.57
N ALA A 96 29.38 -21.79 0.50
CA ALA A 96 30.17 -20.56 0.57
C ALA A 96 31.67 -20.86 0.76
N LEU A 97 32.51 -20.26 -0.08
CA LEU A 97 33.96 -20.31 0.07
C LEU A 97 34.40 -19.36 1.20
N LYS A 98 34.74 -19.91 2.37
CA LYS A 98 35.07 -19.10 3.56
C LYS A 98 36.35 -18.26 3.43
N ASN A 99 37.31 -18.71 2.63
CA ASN A 99 38.56 -17.98 2.40
C ASN A 99 38.55 -17.37 0.98
N MET A 100 37.98 -16.17 0.83
CA MET A 100 38.05 -15.38 -0.41
C MET A 100 39.23 -14.40 -0.44
N GLU A 101 39.90 -14.17 0.69
CA GLU A 101 40.99 -13.22 0.83
C GLU A 101 42.34 -13.80 0.39
N TYR A 102 42.59 -13.94 -0.92
CA TYR A 102 43.97 -14.05 -1.39
C TYR A 102 44.20 -13.25 -2.69
N LYS A 103 44.81 -12.07 -2.47
CA LYS A 103 45.62 -11.25 -3.41
C LYS A 103 44.89 -10.51 -4.55
N ALA A 104 44.21 -9.43 -4.21
CA ALA A 104 44.22 -8.26 -5.09
C ALA A 104 45.65 -7.67 -5.07
N MET A 105 46.45 -7.95 -6.10
CA MET A 105 47.73 -7.27 -6.29
C MET A 105 47.47 -5.79 -6.61
N ASP A 106 48.24 -4.92 -5.96
CA ASP A 106 48.22 -3.46 -6.07
C ASP A 106 48.32 -2.98 -7.54
N ASP A 107 47.36 -2.17 -7.98
CA ASP A 107 47.15 -1.68 -9.37
C ASP A 107 48.27 -0.75 -9.89
N THR A 108 49.34 -0.51 -9.14
CA THR A 108 50.35 0.50 -9.47
C THR A 108 51.53 0.00 -10.31
N ALA A 109 51.65 -1.30 -10.58
CA ALA A 109 52.89 -1.87 -11.13
C ALA A 109 52.79 -2.75 -12.38
N ILE A 110 51.86 -2.60 -13.32
CA ILE A 110 52.09 -3.06 -14.71
C ILE A 110 51.52 -2.05 -15.72
N LYS A 111 52.36 -1.07 -16.10
CA LYS A 111 52.27 -0.36 -17.39
C LYS A 111 53.53 -0.66 -18.20
N LYS A 112 53.72 -1.90 -18.65
CA LYS A 112 54.59 -2.20 -19.79
C LYS A 112 53.98 -3.35 -20.59
N GLY A 113 53.68 -3.06 -21.85
CA GLY A 113 53.13 -4.02 -22.79
C GLY A 113 54.04 -5.24 -22.89
N VAL A 114 53.44 -6.41 -22.70
CA VAL A 114 53.97 -7.67 -23.18
C VAL A 114 53.01 -8.11 -24.26
N ALA A 115 53.52 -8.17 -25.49
CA ALA A 115 52.80 -8.77 -26.60
C ALA A 115 52.51 -10.23 -26.23
N LEU A 116 51.25 -10.63 -26.38
CA LEU A 116 50.82 -12.03 -26.30
C LEU A 116 51.64 -12.85 -27.31
N GLU A 117 52.61 -13.61 -26.81
CA GLU A 117 53.20 -14.71 -27.57
C GLU A 117 52.18 -15.86 -27.63
N ASP A 118 52.12 -16.52 -28.79
CA ASP A 118 51.20 -17.61 -29.11
C ASP A 118 51.16 -18.72 -28.03
N PRO A 119 49.98 -19.18 -27.60
CA PRO A 119 49.82 -20.22 -26.56
C PRO A 119 50.02 -21.63 -27.12
N LYS A 120 51.07 -21.85 -27.93
CA LYS A 120 51.42 -23.16 -28.49
C LYS A 120 52.74 -23.74 -27.99
N THR A 121 53.46 -23.05 -27.12
CA THR A 121 54.70 -23.55 -26.52
C THR A 121 54.77 -23.24 -25.04
N GLU A 122 53.80 -23.73 -24.27
CA GLU A 122 54.06 -24.01 -22.86
C GLU A 122 54.77 -25.36 -22.72
N ASP A 123 55.83 -25.38 -21.93
CA ASP A 123 56.73 -26.50 -21.73
C ASP A 123 55.97 -27.75 -21.22
N LEU A 124 55.77 -28.75 -22.10
CA LEU A 124 55.07 -30.02 -21.82
C LEU A 124 55.77 -30.88 -20.73
N SER A 125 56.91 -30.43 -20.22
CA SER A 125 57.65 -31.05 -19.12
C SER A 125 57.12 -30.69 -17.73
N GLN A 126 56.23 -29.71 -17.59
CA GLN A 126 55.62 -29.38 -16.30
C GLN A 126 54.67 -30.48 -15.81
N GLU A 127 54.77 -30.77 -14.52
CA GLU A 127 53.92 -31.73 -13.82
C GLU A 127 52.57 -31.08 -13.48
N VAL A 128 51.51 -31.50 -14.17
CA VAL A 128 50.14 -31.06 -13.88
C VAL A 128 49.47 -32.15 -13.05
N ARG A 129 49.31 -31.90 -11.74
CA ARG A 129 48.70 -32.80 -10.73
C ARG A 129 49.19 -34.27 -10.78
N GLY A 130 50.50 -34.47 -10.87
CA GLY A 130 51.11 -35.81 -10.87
C GLY A 130 51.29 -36.43 -12.25
N PHE A 131 50.90 -35.73 -13.33
CA PHE A 131 51.06 -36.18 -14.71
C PHE A 131 52.06 -35.32 -15.47
N ILE A 132 53.04 -35.96 -16.09
CA ILE A 132 53.99 -35.34 -17.00
C ILE A 132 53.54 -35.64 -18.43
N PHE A 133 52.92 -34.65 -19.07
CA PHE A 133 52.25 -34.82 -20.36
C PHE A 133 53.23 -35.13 -21.51
N SER A 134 54.47 -34.63 -21.44
CA SER A 134 55.54 -35.01 -22.39
C SER A 134 55.81 -36.52 -22.40
N LYS A 135 55.93 -37.16 -21.24
CA LYS A 135 56.13 -38.62 -21.13
C LYS A 135 54.91 -39.44 -21.56
N ILE A 136 53.71 -38.89 -21.43
CA ILE A 136 52.46 -39.58 -21.83
C ILE A 136 52.31 -39.52 -23.35
N LEU A 137 52.59 -38.36 -23.96
CA LEU A 137 52.64 -38.20 -25.41
C LEU A 137 53.70 -39.11 -26.05
N GLU A 138 54.88 -39.22 -25.44
CA GLU A 138 55.95 -40.12 -25.91
C GLU A 138 55.54 -41.60 -25.87
N ARG A 139 54.74 -42.00 -24.89
CA ARG A 139 54.29 -43.40 -24.71
C ARG A 139 53.07 -43.76 -25.55
N LYS A 140 52.21 -42.78 -25.85
CA LYS A 140 50.94 -42.96 -26.57
C LYS A 140 50.69 -41.80 -27.54
N PRO A 141 51.42 -41.75 -28.67
CA PRO A 141 51.29 -40.68 -29.66
C PRO A 141 49.96 -40.70 -30.43
N GLU A 142 49.24 -41.83 -30.44
CA GLU A 142 47.98 -42.02 -31.17
C GLU A 142 46.80 -41.25 -30.54
N LEU A 143 46.84 -40.97 -29.24
CA LEU A 143 45.76 -40.34 -28.46
C LEU A 143 46.03 -38.84 -28.19
N ASN A 144 46.81 -38.18 -29.06
CA ASN A 144 47.28 -36.81 -28.82
C ASN A 144 46.12 -35.82 -28.58
N ALA A 145 45.04 -35.94 -29.35
CA ALA A 145 43.87 -35.07 -29.19
C ALA A 145 43.16 -35.27 -27.84
N GLU A 146 42.97 -36.52 -27.39
CA GLU A 146 42.34 -36.77 -26.10
C GLU A 146 43.26 -36.41 -24.93
N ILE A 147 44.57 -36.64 -25.05
CA ILE A 147 45.55 -36.28 -24.01
C ILE A 147 45.62 -34.76 -23.85
N MET A 148 45.56 -34.00 -24.94
CA MET A 148 45.47 -32.54 -24.88
C MET A 148 44.13 -32.09 -24.28
N SER A 149 43.00 -32.71 -24.65
CA SER A 149 41.70 -32.40 -24.03
C SER A 149 41.67 -32.73 -22.53
N PHE A 150 42.39 -33.77 -22.11
CA PHE A 150 42.51 -34.17 -20.70
C PHE A 150 43.42 -33.23 -19.92
N ARG A 151 44.50 -32.74 -20.54
CA ARG A 151 45.34 -31.65 -19.99
C ARG A 151 44.48 -30.40 -19.79
N ASP A 152 43.72 -30.01 -20.80
CA ASP A 152 42.86 -28.83 -20.76
C ASP A 152 41.77 -28.99 -19.70
N TYR A 153 41.19 -30.19 -19.56
CA TYR A 153 40.26 -30.51 -18.46
C TYR A 153 40.91 -30.38 -17.08
N LEU A 154 42.11 -30.92 -16.88
CA LEU A 154 42.80 -30.82 -15.58
C LEU A 154 43.18 -29.38 -15.23
N LEU A 155 43.59 -28.58 -16.22
CA LEU A 155 43.86 -27.15 -16.08
C LEU A 155 42.57 -26.32 -15.86
N SER A 156 41.42 -26.79 -16.34
CA SER A 156 40.12 -26.17 -16.06
C SER A 156 39.56 -26.59 -14.68
N SER A 157 39.89 -27.80 -14.20
CA SER A 157 39.46 -28.31 -12.89
C SER A 157 40.21 -27.70 -11.70
N THR A 158 41.31 -27.01 -11.96
CA THR A 158 42.02 -26.21 -10.97
C THR A 158 41.30 -24.87 -10.79
N VAL A 159 40.77 -24.64 -9.58
CA VAL A 159 40.53 -23.29 -9.08
C VAL A 159 41.90 -22.64 -9.00
N SER A 160 42.27 -21.81 -9.98
CA SER A 160 43.52 -21.08 -9.94
C SER A 160 43.48 -20.10 -8.78
N ASP A 161 44.45 -20.20 -7.86
CA ASP A 161 44.59 -19.32 -6.68
C ASP A 161 44.99 -17.86 -7.05
N THR A 162 45.04 -17.51 -8.34
CA THR A 162 45.43 -16.19 -8.82
C THR A 162 44.52 -15.76 -9.96
N LEU A 163 43.39 -15.13 -9.63
CA LEU A 163 42.59 -14.36 -10.58
C LEU A 163 43.07 -12.90 -10.50
N GLU A 164 43.49 -12.34 -11.63
CA GLU A 164 43.92 -10.95 -11.70
C GLU A 164 42.69 -10.02 -11.73
N VAL A 165 42.77 -8.87 -11.04
CA VAL A 165 41.61 -7.99 -10.79
C VAL A 165 40.98 -7.45 -12.09
N TRP A 166 41.77 -7.27 -13.15
CA TRP A 166 41.28 -6.84 -14.46
C TRP A 166 40.49 -7.92 -15.21
N GLU A 167 40.79 -9.20 -15.01
CA GLU A 167 40.04 -10.31 -15.62
C GLU A 167 38.61 -10.40 -15.08
N LEU A 168 38.37 -9.89 -13.87
CA LEU A 168 37.04 -9.87 -13.25
C LEU A 168 36.12 -8.79 -13.83
N LYS A 169 36.67 -7.73 -14.44
CA LYS A 169 35.87 -6.58 -14.91
C LYS A 169 34.98 -6.95 -16.10
N ASP A 170 35.50 -7.75 -17.01
CA ASP A 170 34.78 -8.17 -18.22
C ASP A 170 34.10 -9.54 -18.08
N LEU A 171 34.26 -10.22 -16.94
CA LEU A 171 33.75 -11.57 -16.68
C LEU A 171 32.23 -11.70 -16.88
N GLY A 172 31.46 -10.68 -16.51
CA GLY A 172 30.02 -10.65 -16.76
C GLY A 172 29.67 -10.68 -18.25
N HIS A 173 30.42 -9.94 -19.07
CA HIS A 173 30.24 -9.90 -20.53
C HIS A 173 30.67 -11.23 -21.18
N GLN A 174 31.79 -11.79 -20.73
CA GLN A 174 32.28 -13.10 -21.20
C GLN A 174 31.30 -14.23 -20.87
N THR A 175 30.72 -14.20 -19.67
CA THR A 175 29.71 -15.17 -19.23
C THR A 175 28.45 -15.09 -20.09
N ALA A 176 27.94 -13.88 -20.33
CA ALA A 176 26.79 -13.68 -21.21
C ALA A 176 27.05 -14.20 -22.62
N GLN A 177 28.23 -13.90 -23.18
CA GLN A 177 28.63 -14.39 -24.50
C GLN A 177 28.74 -15.92 -24.55
N ARG A 178 29.30 -16.55 -23.50
CA ARG A 178 29.38 -18.02 -23.40
C ARG A 178 28.00 -18.69 -23.42
N ILE A 179 27.05 -18.10 -22.70
CA ILE A 179 25.66 -18.57 -22.64
C ILE A 179 24.96 -18.39 -24.00
N LEU A 180 25.15 -17.25 -24.66
CA LEU A 180 24.54 -16.96 -25.96
C LEU A 180 25.06 -17.89 -27.08
N HIS A 181 26.34 -18.29 -27.02
CA HIS A 181 26.92 -19.22 -28.00
C HIS A 181 26.65 -20.71 -27.67
N ALA A 182 26.04 -21.02 -26.53
CA ALA A 182 25.69 -22.39 -26.19
C ALA A 182 24.52 -22.90 -27.06
N SER A 183 24.45 -24.21 -27.27
CA SER A 183 23.32 -24.84 -27.96
C SER A 183 22.02 -24.76 -27.16
N ASP A 184 22.13 -24.83 -25.82
CA ASP A 184 21.03 -24.59 -24.89
C ASP A 184 21.46 -23.49 -23.88
N PRO A 185 21.05 -22.23 -24.12
CA PRO A 185 21.42 -21.11 -23.27
C PRO A 185 20.90 -21.23 -21.83
N LEU A 186 19.69 -21.78 -21.62
CA LEU A 186 19.10 -21.83 -20.28
C LEU A 186 19.78 -22.88 -19.41
N GLN A 187 20.05 -24.06 -19.98
CA GLN A 187 20.82 -25.09 -19.29
C GLN A 187 22.25 -24.60 -19.00
N SER A 188 22.91 -23.98 -19.98
CA SER A 188 24.26 -23.44 -19.78
C SER A 188 24.30 -22.35 -18.71
N MET A 189 23.29 -21.47 -18.66
CA MET A 189 23.15 -20.47 -17.60
C MET A 189 23.00 -21.12 -16.23
N GLN A 190 22.20 -22.19 -16.11
CA GLN A 190 22.04 -22.93 -14.86
C GLN A 190 23.36 -23.57 -14.41
N GLU A 191 24.05 -24.28 -15.31
CA GLU A 191 25.31 -24.97 -15.00
C GLU A 191 26.41 -23.99 -14.57
N ILE A 192 26.53 -22.86 -15.25
CA ILE A 192 27.49 -21.81 -14.93
C ILE A 192 27.14 -21.17 -13.58
N ASN A 193 25.86 -20.82 -13.33
CA ASN A 193 25.45 -20.18 -12.07
C ASN A 193 25.61 -21.11 -10.86
N GLN A 194 25.38 -22.43 -11.03
CA GLN A 194 25.55 -23.39 -9.94
C GLN A 194 27.01 -23.70 -9.61
N ASN A 195 27.91 -23.61 -10.60
CA ASN A 195 29.31 -24.01 -10.46
C ASN A 195 30.29 -22.84 -10.73
N PHE A 196 29.82 -21.60 -10.62
CA PHE A 196 30.53 -20.41 -11.10
C PHE A 196 32.00 -20.33 -10.68
N PRO A 197 32.39 -20.53 -9.40
CA PRO A 197 33.79 -20.46 -8.98
C PRO A 197 34.74 -21.41 -9.72
N SER A 198 34.24 -22.56 -10.18
CA SER A 198 35.04 -23.54 -10.92
C SER A 198 35.23 -23.18 -12.40
N VAL A 199 34.31 -22.39 -12.97
CA VAL A 199 34.26 -22.09 -14.41
C VAL A 199 34.92 -20.74 -14.73
N VAL A 200 35.11 -19.87 -13.74
CA VAL A 200 35.67 -18.51 -13.90
C VAL A 200 36.98 -18.48 -14.70
N SER A 201 37.91 -19.40 -14.42
CA SER A 201 39.22 -19.44 -15.10
C SER A 201 39.13 -19.75 -16.60
N SER A 202 38.11 -20.50 -17.01
CA SER A 202 37.83 -20.77 -18.43
C SER A 202 37.12 -19.59 -19.10
N LEU A 203 36.30 -18.85 -18.35
CA LEU A 203 35.55 -17.70 -18.86
C LEU A 203 36.47 -16.49 -19.09
N SER A 204 37.43 -16.24 -18.20
CA SER A 204 38.34 -15.09 -18.30
C SER A 204 39.18 -15.07 -19.58
N ARG A 205 39.49 -16.25 -20.13
CA ARG A 205 40.28 -16.43 -21.36
C ARG A 205 39.50 -16.13 -22.64
N MET A 206 38.19 -15.98 -22.56
CA MET A 206 37.34 -15.74 -23.71
C MET A 206 37.39 -14.28 -24.13
N LYS A 207 37.67 -14.03 -25.42
CA LYS A 207 37.63 -12.67 -25.96
C LYS A 207 36.18 -12.23 -26.13
N VAL A 208 35.87 -11.02 -25.64
CA VAL A 208 34.54 -10.42 -25.76
C VAL A 208 34.36 -9.82 -27.16
N ASP A 209 33.22 -10.09 -27.78
CA ASP A 209 32.83 -9.48 -29.05
C ASP A 209 32.25 -8.07 -28.83
N ASP A 210 32.71 -7.09 -29.62
CA ASP A 210 32.30 -5.68 -29.48
C ASP A 210 30.78 -5.48 -29.70
N SER A 211 30.15 -6.30 -30.56
CA SER A 211 28.70 -6.24 -30.80
C SER A 211 27.88 -6.56 -29.56
N ILE A 212 28.29 -7.55 -28.77
CA ILE A 212 27.58 -7.97 -27.54
C ILE A 212 27.78 -6.91 -26.46
N LYS A 213 28.98 -6.32 -26.41
CA LYS A 213 29.31 -5.24 -25.48
C LYS A 213 28.43 -4.01 -25.70
N ASP A 214 28.25 -3.59 -26.96
CA ASP A 214 27.42 -2.43 -27.30
C ASP A 214 25.94 -2.66 -26.95
N GLU A 215 25.43 -3.88 -27.17
CA GLU A 215 24.05 -4.25 -26.79
C GLU A 215 23.86 -4.25 -25.27
N ILE A 216 24.81 -4.80 -24.52
CA ILE A 216 24.79 -4.77 -23.05
C ILE A 216 24.79 -3.33 -22.53
N ILE A 217 25.63 -2.45 -23.08
CA ILE A 217 25.69 -1.04 -22.70
C ILE A 217 24.37 -0.32 -23.03
N ALA A 218 23.74 -0.65 -24.16
CA ALA A 218 22.44 -0.09 -24.52
C ALA A 218 21.35 -0.51 -23.51
N ASN A 219 21.32 -1.77 -23.11
CA ASN A 219 20.38 -2.30 -22.12
C ASN A 219 20.65 -1.76 -20.70
N GLN A 220 21.92 -1.50 -20.36
CA GLN A 220 22.31 -0.90 -19.07
C GLN A 220 21.79 0.52 -18.85
N ARG A 221 21.31 1.20 -19.91
CA ARG A 221 20.62 2.48 -19.78
C ARG A 221 19.27 2.35 -19.07
N MET A 222 18.64 1.17 -19.16
CA MET A 222 17.36 0.89 -18.50
C MET A 222 17.55 0.20 -17.14
N VAL A 223 18.48 -0.75 -17.04
CA VAL A 223 18.76 -1.50 -15.80
C VAL A 223 20.23 -1.34 -15.41
N PRO A 224 20.54 -0.73 -14.25
CA PRO A 224 21.92 -0.56 -13.80
C PRO A 224 22.68 -1.90 -13.70
N PRO A 225 24.00 -1.92 -13.96
CA PRO A 225 24.80 -3.13 -13.83
C PRO A 225 24.72 -3.69 -12.40
N GLY A 226 24.58 -5.02 -12.28
CA GLY A 226 24.49 -5.71 -11.00
C GLY A 226 23.11 -5.66 -10.32
N LYS A 227 22.11 -5.02 -10.95
CA LYS A 227 20.71 -5.10 -10.51
C LYS A 227 19.95 -6.12 -11.35
N SER A 228 19.20 -6.98 -10.67
CA SER A 228 18.30 -7.94 -11.30
C SER A 228 16.89 -7.40 -11.25
N LEU A 229 16.14 -7.53 -12.35
CA LEU A 229 14.75 -7.13 -12.45
C LEU A 229 13.96 -8.32 -13.00
N MET A 230 12.91 -8.71 -12.28
CA MET A 230 11.99 -9.74 -12.70
C MET A 230 10.61 -9.13 -12.90
N ALA A 231 9.95 -9.48 -13.99
CA ALA A 231 8.60 -9.04 -14.26
C ALA A 231 7.74 -10.24 -14.70
N LEU A 232 6.52 -10.33 -14.17
CA LEU A 232 5.50 -11.29 -14.61
C LEU A 232 4.39 -10.49 -15.31
N ASN A 233 4.17 -10.75 -16.60
CA ASN A 233 3.22 -9.99 -17.42
C ASN A 233 3.37 -8.46 -17.33
N GLY A 234 4.59 -7.95 -17.11
CA GLY A 234 4.87 -6.51 -16.97
C GLY A 234 4.73 -5.95 -15.54
N ALA A 235 4.23 -6.75 -14.58
CA ALA A 235 4.27 -6.40 -13.16
C ALA A 235 5.67 -6.69 -12.60
N LEU A 236 6.32 -5.67 -12.03
CA LEU A 236 7.64 -5.82 -11.41
C LEU A 236 7.53 -6.58 -10.09
N ILE A 237 8.38 -7.59 -9.92
CA ILE A 237 8.44 -8.42 -8.72
C ILE A 237 9.78 -8.16 -8.03
N ASN A 238 9.73 -7.94 -6.72
CA ASN A 238 10.95 -7.90 -5.92
C ASN A 238 11.53 -9.31 -5.81
N ILE A 239 12.75 -9.51 -6.29
CA ILE A 239 13.41 -10.82 -6.30
C ILE A 239 13.82 -11.23 -4.87
N GLU A 240 14.09 -10.26 -3.99
CA GLU A 240 14.53 -10.52 -2.61
C GLU A 240 13.42 -11.15 -1.75
N ASP A 241 12.16 -10.79 -2.02
CA ASP A 241 10.99 -11.30 -1.29
C ASP A 241 10.37 -12.53 -1.96
N LEU A 242 10.96 -13.03 -3.04
CA LEU A 242 10.37 -14.07 -3.87
C LEU A 242 10.69 -15.48 -3.34
N ASP A 243 9.66 -16.18 -2.90
CA ASP A 243 9.68 -17.62 -2.62
C ASP A 243 9.05 -18.42 -3.77
N LEU A 244 9.44 -19.69 -3.94
CA LEU A 244 8.83 -20.62 -4.88
C LEU A 244 7.32 -20.71 -4.68
N TYR A 245 6.86 -20.77 -3.44
CA TYR A 245 5.43 -20.87 -3.13
C TYR A 245 4.68 -19.59 -3.51
N LEU A 246 5.26 -18.43 -3.19
CA LEU A 246 4.71 -17.13 -3.59
C LEU A 246 4.64 -17.00 -5.11
N LEU A 247 5.68 -17.43 -5.83
CA LEU A 247 5.70 -17.44 -7.29
C LEU A 247 4.58 -18.33 -7.86
N MET A 248 4.38 -19.53 -7.29
CA MET A 248 3.32 -20.43 -7.71
C MET A 248 1.93 -19.86 -7.47
N ASP A 249 1.74 -19.17 -6.33
CA ASP A 249 0.48 -18.49 -6.02
C ASP A 249 0.19 -17.34 -7.00
N MET A 250 1.19 -16.49 -7.28
CA MET A 250 1.08 -15.43 -8.29
C MET A 250 0.77 -15.98 -9.68
N VAL A 251 1.46 -17.04 -10.12
CA VAL A 251 1.22 -17.69 -11.42
C VAL A 251 -0.19 -18.29 -11.46
N ARG A 252 -0.68 -18.89 -10.38
CA ARG A 252 -2.04 -19.43 -10.30
C ARG A 252 -3.09 -18.33 -10.42
N GLU A 253 -2.87 -17.17 -9.81
CA GLU A 253 -3.76 -16.01 -9.93
C GLU A 253 -3.79 -15.48 -11.36
N GLU A 254 -2.64 -15.30 -12.00
CA GLU A 254 -2.53 -14.88 -13.40
C GLU A 254 -3.20 -15.86 -14.37
N LEU A 255 -3.00 -17.17 -14.19
CA LEU A 255 -3.66 -18.21 -14.99
C LEU A 255 -5.17 -18.22 -14.76
N SER A 256 -5.62 -17.99 -13.52
CA SER A 256 -7.03 -17.85 -13.20
C SER A 256 -7.63 -16.64 -13.94
N LEU A 257 -6.98 -15.48 -13.90
CA LEU A 257 -7.43 -14.29 -14.63
C LEU A 257 -7.46 -14.51 -16.15
N ALA A 258 -6.46 -15.19 -16.70
CA ALA A 258 -6.44 -15.55 -18.12
C ALA A 258 -7.62 -16.47 -18.51
N ASP A 259 -7.91 -17.50 -17.70
CA ASP A 259 -9.07 -18.39 -17.92
C ASP A 259 -10.39 -17.60 -17.85
N GLN A 260 -10.50 -16.63 -16.93
CA GLN A 260 -11.66 -15.75 -16.84
C GLN A 260 -11.87 -14.94 -18.13
N PHE A 261 -10.81 -14.37 -18.71
CA PHE A 261 -10.92 -13.62 -19.97
C PHE A 261 -11.31 -14.51 -21.15
N ILE A 262 -10.81 -15.75 -21.20
CA ILE A 262 -11.18 -16.73 -22.24
C ILE A 262 -12.66 -17.09 -22.13
N ARG A 263 -13.17 -17.30 -20.90
CA ARG A 263 -14.59 -17.58 -20.64
C ARG A 263 -15.50 -16.40 -21.00
N LEU A 264 -15.03 -15.17 -20.88
CA LEU A 264 -15.69 -13.96 -21.39
C LEU A 264 -15.67 -13.85 -22.93
N LYS A 265 -15.10 -14.85 -23.61
CA LYS A 265 -14.96 -14.92 -25.08
C LYS A 265 -14.13 -13.77 -25.65
N LEU A 266 -13.21 -13.23 -24.87
CA LEU A 266 -12.25 -12.25 -25.37
C LEU A 266 -11.23 -12.94 -26.29
N PRO A 267 -10.84 -12.32 -27.42
CA PRO A 267 -9.75 -12.82 -28.24
C PRO A 267 -8.46 -12.91 -27.42
N GLN A 268 -7.68 -13.96 -27.63
CA GLN A 268 -6.42 -14.19 -26.90
C GLN A 268 -5.44 -13.01 -27.02
N SER A 269 -5.40 -12.34 -28.18
CA SER A 269 -4.57 -11.16 -28.39
C SER A 269 -5.01 -9.94 -27.57
N ALA A 270 -6.31 -9.80 -27.29
CA ALA A 270 -6.83 -8.75 -26.42
C ALA A 270 -6.57 -9.09 -24.94
N ALA A 271 -6.79 -10.34 -24.55
CA ALA A 271 -6.50 -10.81 -23.18
C ALA A 271 -5.02 -10.59 -22.81
N HIS A 272 -4.09 -10.95 -23.70
CA HIS A 272 -2.67 -10.71 -23.47
C HIS A 272 -2.36 -9.21 -23.30
N LYS A 273 -2.94 -8.33 -24.12
CA LYS A 273 -2.72 -6.88 -24.00
C LYS A 273 -3.27 -6.30 -22.69
N ILE A 274 -4.36 -6.85 -22.17
CA ILE A 274 -4.96 -6.44 -20.90
C ILE A 274 -4.10 -6.93 -19.73
N LEU A 275 -3.64 -8.18 -19.76
CA LEU A 275 -2.73 -8.72 -18.75
C LEU A 275 -1.39 -8.00 -18.73
N SER A 276 -0.88 -7.60 -19.91
CA SER A 276 0.36 -6.84 -20.02
C SER A 276 0.19 -5.33 -19.86
N ALA A 277 -1.01 -4.86 -19.51
CA ALA A 277 -1.25 -3.43 -19.35
C ALA A 277 -0.56 -2.93 -18.08
N ALA A 278 0.19 -1.84 -18.20
CA ALA A 278 0.76 -1.19 -17.01
C ALA A 278 -0.39 -0.79 -16.07
N PRO A 279 -0.22 -0.96 -14.74
CA PRO A 279 -1.19 -0.44 -13.80
C PRO A 279 -1.37 1.06 -14.07
N PRO A 280 -2.60 1.59 -14.03
CA PRO A 280 -2.79 3.03 -14.15
C PRO A 280 -1.96 3.69 -13.05
N ALA A 281 -1.23 4.75 -13.40
CA ALA A 281 -0.51 5.54 -12.41
C ALA A 281 -1.47 5.85 -11.26
N GLU A 282 -1.17 5.39 -10.05
CA GLU A 282 -2.07 5.54 -8.92
C GLU A 282 -2.36 7.03 -8.72
N SER A 283 -3.51 7.50 -9.19
CA SER A 283 -4.00 8.85 -8.92
C SER A 283 -4.53 8.95 -7.49
N ASN A 284 -3.88 8.27 -6.54
CA ASN A 284 -4.29 8.17 -5.13
C ASN A 284 -4.10 9.49 -4.36
N SER A 285 -3.75 10.59 -5.05
CA SER A 285 -3.64 11.92 -4.48
C SER A 285 -5.02 12.61 -4.46
N PHE A 286 -5.88 12.18 -3.51
CA PHE A 286 -7.16 12.85 -3.26
C PHE A 286 -6.93 14.22 -2.62
N ARG A 287 -7.19 15.29 -3.37
CA ARG A 287 -7.19 16.66 -2.82
C ARG A 287 -8.57 17.06 -2.35
N VAL A 288 -8.65 17.65 -1.18
CA VAL A 288 -9.87 18.22 -0.60
C VAL A 288 -9.83 19.73 -0.77
N ASP A 289 -10.90 20.33 -1.29
CA ASP A 289 -11.03 21.79 -1.35
C ASP A 289 -11.38 22.32 0.05
N PHE A 290 -10.37 22.83 0.76
CA PHE A 290 -10.53 23.41 2.09
C PHE A 290 -10.57 24.94 2.09
N ARG A 291 -10.60 25.59 0.91
CA ARG A 291 -10.60 27.06 0.81
C ARG A 291 -11.85 27.62 1.47
N SER A 292 -11.66 28.34 2.57
CA SER A 292 -12.73 29.02 3.30
C SER A 292 -12.16 30.09 4.22
N SER A 293 -13.05 30.96 4.73
CA SER A 293 -12.74 31.92 5.80
C SER A 293 -12.36 31.25 7.13
N HIS A 294 -12.71 29.98 7.30
CA HIS A 294 -12.50 29.19 8.53
C HIS A 294 -11.06 28.69 8.70
N VAL A 295 -10.17 28.94 7.72
CA VAL A 295 -8.75 28.57 7.80
C VAL A 295 -7.96 29.70 8.45
N HIS A 296 -7.35 29.42 9.60
CA HIS A 296 -6.55 30.39 10.32
C HIS A 296 -5.06 30.15 10.04
N TYR A 297 -4.45 30.99 9.19
CA TYR A 297 -3.03 30.91 8.88
C TYR A 297 -2.16 31.61 9.93
N LEU A 298 -1.05 30.97 10.32
CA LEU A 298 -0.06 31.53 11.26
C LEU A 298 0.90 32.49 10.57
N ASN A 299 1.42 32.11 9.39
CA ASN A 299 2.43 32.84 8.64
C ASN A 299 2.04 33.05 7.17
N ASN A 300 2.73 33.97 6.50
CA ASN A 300 2.67 34.19 5.06
C ASN A 300 4.09 34.43 4.51
N LEU A 301 4.61 33.45 3.74
CA LEU A 301 5.98 33.48 3.23
C LEU A 301 6.23 34.65 2.27
N GLU A 302 5.18 35.17 1.63
CA GLU A 302 5.29 36.26 0.65
C GLU A 302 5.31 37.64 1.31
N GLU A 303 4.60 37.82 2.43
CA GLU A 303 4.33 39.12 3.05
C GLU A 303 5.16 39.38 4.32
N ASP A 304 5.40 38.34 5.13
CA ASP A 304 5.95 38.54 6.48
C ASP A 304 7.40 39.05 6.47
N ALA A 305 7.73 39.86 7.49
CA ALA A 305 9.05 40.46 7.61
C ALA A 305 10.18 39.42 7.83
N LEU A 306 9.87 38.29 8.45
CA LEU A 306 10.81 37.19 8.73
C LEU A 306 11.44 36.64 7.44
N TYR A 307 10.65 36.52 6.37
CA TYR A 307 11.05 35.87 5.12
C TYR A 307 11.62 36.85 4.07
N LYS A 308 11.80 38.14 4.42
CA LYS A 308 12.32 39.15 3.48
C LYS A 308 13.71 38.82 2.93
N ARG A 309 14.52 38.05 3.65
CA ARG A 309 15.85 37.63 3.23
C ARG A 309 15.83 36.55 2.14
N TRP A 310 14.72 35.84 1.98
CA TRP A 310 14.59 34.75 1.02
C TRP A 310 14.40 35.27 -0.40
N ARG A 311 14.93 34.53 -1.38
CA ARG A 311 14.80 34.87 -2.80
C ARG A 311 13.43 34.45 -3.31
N SER A 312 12.87 35.19 -4.25
CA SER A 312 11.57 34.89 -4.90
C SER A 312 11.71 34.14 -6.23
N ASN A 313 12.91 33.66 -6.58
CA ASN A 313 13.17 32.99 -7.85
C ASN A 313 12.78 31.50 -7.78
N LEU A 314 11.79 31.09 -8.58
CA LEU A 314 11.32 29.70 -8.64
C LEU A 314 12.28 28.75 -9.33
N ASN A 315 13.18 29.24 -10.19
CA ASN A 315 14.17 28.41 -10.88
C ASN A 315 15.15 27.73 -9.90
N GLU A 316 15.24 28.23 -8.68
CA GLU A 316 16.03 27.61 -7.61
C GLU A 316 15.51 26.24 -7.20
N LEU A 317 14.22 25.94 -7.43
CA LEU A 317 13.64 24.60 -7.25
C LEU A 317 14.23 23.56 -8.21
N LEU A 318 14.67 23.98 -9.40
CA LEU A 318 15.16 23.07 -10.46
C LEU A 318 16.64 22.72 -10.31
N MET A 319 17.36 23.39 -9.41
CA MET A 319 18.76 23.09 -9.18
C MET A 319 18.89 21.81 -8.33
N PRO A 320 19.83 20.90 -8.65
CA PRO A 320 20.06 19.71 -7.85
C PRO A 320 20.52 20.08 -6.43
N VAL A 321 20.00 19.36 -5.43
CA VAL A 321 20.38 19.45 -4.01
C VAL A 321 20.64 18.06 -3.47
N TYR A 322 21.44 17.99 -2.40
CA TYR A 322 21.56 16.76 -1.65
C TYR A 322 20.19 16.38 -1.06
N PRO A 323 19.83 15.08 -1.08
CA PRO A 323 18.60 14.60 -0.46
C PRO A 323 18.49 15.08 0.99
N GLY A 324 17.32 15.61 1.37
CA GLY A 324 17.04 16.14 2.70
C GLY A 324 17.29 17.65 2.89
N GLN A 325 17.92 18.34 1.94
CA GLN A 325 18.13 19.79 2.04
C GLN A 325 16.91 20.58 1.51
N MET A 326 16.34 21.45 2.36
CA MET A 326 15.18 22.28 2.00
C MET A 326 15.57 23.53 1.20
N ARG A 327 14.67 23.99 0.32
CA ARG A 327 14.80 25.21 -0.47
C ARG A 327 13.99 26.35 0.16
N TYR A 328 14.68 27.40 0.60
CA TYR A 328 14.04 28.59 1.20
C TYR A 328 13.68 29.60 0.12
N ILE A 329 12.43 29.56 -0.34
CA ILE A 329 11.91 30.44 -1.38
C ILE A 329 10.78 31.29 -0.81
N ARG A 330 10.81 32.59 -1.11
CA ARG A 330 9.80 33.55 -0.70
C ARG A 330 8.52 33.44 -1.56
N LYS A 331 7.88 32.28 -1.54
CA LYS A 331 6.63 31.97 -2.25
C LYS A 331 5.84 30.91 -1.46
N ASN A 332 4.51 31.04 -1.39
CA ASN A 332 3.64 30.06 -0.74
C ASN A 332 3.48 28.81 -1.65
N LEU A 333 4.47 27.94 -1.66
CA LEU A 333 4.46 26.69 -2.44
C LEU A 333 3.74 25.55 -1.71
N PHE A 334 3.91 25.51 -0.39
CA PHE A 334 3.38 24.46 0.47
C PHE A 334 2.42 25.07 1.49
N HIS A 335 1.17 24.61 1.49
CA HIS A 335 0.17 24.95 2.48
C HIS A 335 -0.09 23.73 3.35
N ALA A 336 0.35 23.77 4.61
CA ALA A 336 0.08 22.75 5.62
C ALA A 336 -1.06 23.23 6.50
N VAL A 337 -2.27 22.69 6.27
CA VAL A 337 -3.45 23.02 7.06
C VAL A 337 -3.83 21.83 7.93
N TYR A 338 -3.73 22.00 9.25
CA TYR A 338 -4.07 20.98 10.21
C TYR A 338 -5.54 21.09 10.62
N VAL A 339 -6.22 19.95 10.66
CA VAL A 339 -7.63 19.86 11.08
C VAL A 339 -7.69 18.98 12.32
N PHE A 340 -8.13 19.53 13.44
CA PHE A 340 -8.16 18.82 14.73
C PHE A 340 -9.19 19.42 15.69
N ASP A 341 -9.49 18.68 16.75
CA ASP A 341 -10.26 19.18 17.90
C ASP A 341 -9.30 19.78 18.93
N PRO A 342 -9.43 21.07 19.31
CA PRO A 342 -8.50 21.72 20.24
C PRO A 342 -8.55 21.15 21.67
N ALA A 343 -9.58 20.38 22.04
CA ALA A 343 -9.61 19.69 23.33
C ALA A 343 -8.98 18.28 23.28
N SER A 344 -8.54 17.82 22.11
CA SER A 344 -7.95 16.48 21.94
C SER A 344 -6.44 16.46 22.16
N ALA A 345 -5.88 15.29 22.52
CA ALA A 345 -4.44 15.09 22.67
C ALA A 345 -3.69 15.34 21.34
N CYS A 346 -4.18 14.81 20.21
CA CYS A 346 -3.56 15.03 18.89
C CYS A 346 -3.54 16.52 18.51
N GLY A 347 -4.58 17.28 18.88
CA GLY A 347 -4.61 18.72 18.68
C GLY A 347 -3.46 19.43 19.40
N ALA A 348 -3.07 18.92 20.57
CA ALA A 348 -1.97 19.48 21.35
C ALA A 348 -0.61 19.27 20.71
N GLU A 349 -0.28 18.02 20.40
CA GLU A 349 0.96 17.66 19.71
C GLU A 349 1.11 18.43 18.39
N THR A 350 0.01 18.59 17.67
CA THR A 350 -0.03 19.32 16.40
C THR A 350 0.33 20.80 16.58
N ILE A 351 -0.21 21.47 17.60
CA ILE A 351 0.09 22.89 17.85
C ILE A 351 1.55 23.09 18.23
N ASP A 352 2.10 22.25 19.10
CA ASP A 352 3.50 22.34 19.50
C ASP A 352 4.44 22.05 18.33
N THR A 353 4.09 21.07 17.48
CA THR A 353 4.80 20.80 16.22
C THR A 353 4.77 22.01 15.27
N ILE A 354 3.62 22.65 15.08
CA ILE A 354 3.50 23.86 14.23
C ILE A 354 4.38 24.98 14.76
N LEU A 355 4.37 25.23 16.07
CA LEU A 355 5.15 26.29 16.68
C LEU A 355 6.66 26.01 16.57
N SER A 356 7.08 24.77 16.78
CA SER A 356 8.46 24.32 16.59
C SER A 356 8.94 24.52 15.14
N LEU A 357 8.18 24.01 14.16
CA LEU A 357 8.52 24.15 12.74
C LEU A 357 8.51 25.62 12.26
N HIS A 358 7.64 26.45 12.84
CA HIS A 358 7.62 27.88 12.57
C HIS A 358 8.87 28.58 13.13
N GLN A 359 9.33 28.21 14.33
CA GLN A 359 10.58 28.73 14.90
C GLN A 359 11.80 28.34 14.05
N ASP A 360 11.81 27.11 13.52
CA ASP A 360 12.84 26.61 12.61
C ASP A 360 12.79 27.22 11.19
N SER A 361 11.83 28.13 10.94
CA SER A 361 11.67 28.83 9.65
C SER A 361 11.53 27.89 8.46
N VAL A 362 10.82 26.77 8.63
CA VAL A 362 10.48 25.83 7.55
C VAL A 362 9.69 26.56 6.45
N PRO A 363 9.98 26.34 5.15
CA PRO A 363 9.35 27.07 4.04
C PRO A 363 7.94 26.57 3.71
N VAL A 364 7.08 26.53 4.73
CA VAL A 364 5.69 26.06 4.67
C VAL A 364 4.78 27.12 5.26
N ARG A 365 3.60 27.29 4.66
CA ARG A 365 2.54 28.12 5.19
C ARG A 365 1.64 27.28 6.10
N PHE A 366 1.70 27.55 7.40
CA PHE A 366 0.94 26.82 8.42
C PHE A 366 -0.45 27.42 8.60
N GLY A 367 -1.46 26.56 8.63
CA GLY A 367 -2.83 26.93 8.96
C GLY A 367 -3.51 25.89 9.84
N ILE A 368 -4.56 26.31 10.54
CA ILE A 368 -5.37 25.44 11.39
C ILE A 368 -6.86 25.58 11.06
N ILE A 369 -7.59 24.48 11.19
CA ILE A 369 -9.05 24.41 11.20
C ILE A 369 -9.45 23.62 12.44
N MET A 370 -10.18 24.27 13.34
CA MET A 370 -10.63 23.65 14.58
C MET A 370 -12.09 23.22 14.46
N TYR A 371 -12.44 22.10 15.10
CA TYR A 371 -13.84 21.65 15.20
C TYR A 371 -14.13 20.99 16.55
N SER A 372 -15.40 20.94 16.95
CA SER A 372 -15.83 20.23 18.17
C SER A 372 -16.30 18.82 17.80
N SER A 373 -15.64 17.78 18.32
CA SER A 373 -16.04 16.40 18.07
C SER A 373 -17.43 16.08 18.63
N ARG A 374 -17.75 16.64 19.80
CA ARG A 374 -19.06 16.47 20.47
C ARG A 374 -20.19 17.06 19.65
N LEU A 375 -20.00 18.28 19.12
CA LEU A 375 -20.99 18.93 18.26
C LEU A 375 -21.22 18.15 16.96
N ILE A 376 -20.17 17.54 16.40
CA ILE A 376 -20.32 16.68 15.21
C ILE A 376 -21.08 15.40 15.52
N ASN A 377 -20.84 14.76 16.67
CA ASN A 377 -21.58 13.57 17.08
C ASN A 377 -23.09 13.87 17.24
N VAL A 378 -23.44 15.01 17.84
CA VAL A 378 -24.84 15.47 17.94
C VAL A 378 -25.46 15.69 16.54
N ILE A 379 -24.69 16.22 15.58
CA ILE A 379 -25.13 16.36 14.19
C ILE A 379 -25.36 14.99 13.52
N GLU A 380 -24.53 13.99 13.78
CA GLU A 380 -24.69 12.64 13.21
C GLU A 380 -25.91 11.90 13.80
N GLU A 381 -26.13 12.03 15.10
CA GLU A 381 -27.21 11.35 15.83
C GLU A 381 -28.59 12.00 15.61
N ASN A 382 -28.65 13.18 14.96
CA ASN A 382 -29.87 13.95 14.73
C ASN A 382 -30.62 14.27 16.05
N ASP A 383 -29.95 14.21 17.19
CA ASP A 383 -30.58 14.49 18.48
C ASP A 383 -30.62 16.01 18.67
N GLY A 384 -31.83 16.56 18.74
CA GLY A 384 -32.07 18.00 18.89
C GLY A 384 -31.80 18.53 20.30
N SER A 385 -31.07 17.78 21.12
CA SER A 385 -30.71 18.17 22.47
C SER A 385 -29.67 19.29 22.39
N LYS A 386 -30.00 20.44 23.01
CA LYS A 386 -29.04 21.53 23.20
C LYS A 386 -27.94 20.99 24.09
N SER A 387 -26.75 20.73 23.53
CA SER A 387 -25.59 20.39 24.33
C SER A 387 -25.18 21.61 25.16
N ASP A 388 -24.72 21.35 26.39
CA ASP A 388 -23.98 22.33 27.18
C ASP A 388 -22.79 22.88 26.36
N GLU A 389 -22.26 24.06 26.73
CA GLU A 389 -21.12 24.61 26.00
C GLU A 389 -19.91 23.66 26.06
N ASP A 390 -19.54 23.09 24.92
CA ASP A 390 -18.37 22.24 24.80
C ASP A 390 -17.08 23.03 25.05
N THR A 391 -16.13 22.43 25.77
CA THR A 391 -14.79 23.02 26.00
C THR A 391 -14.11 23.40 24.68
N SER A 392 -14.22 22.57 23.64
CA SER A 392 -13.67 22.86 22.31
C SER A 392 -14.26 24.13 21.71
N THR A 393 -15.58 24.32 21.83
CA THR A 393 -16.27 25.53 21.36
C THR A 393 -15.84 26.75 22.16
N LEU A 394 -15.61 26.62 23.47
CA LEU A 394 -15.06 27.69 24.29
C LEU A 394 -13.64 28.08 23.84
N ILE A 395 -12.75 27.11 23.62
CA ILE A 395 -11.38 27.36 23.14
C ILE A 395 -11.39 28.07 21.79
N MET A 396 -12.23 27.65 20.85
CA MET A 396 -12.37 28.31 19.54
C MET A 396 -12.82 29.76 19.67
N ARG A 397 -13.79 30.05 20.54
CA ARG A 397 -14.28 31.42 20.76
C ARG A 397 -13.21 32.32 21.35
N LEU A 398 -12.46 31.82 22.33
CA LEU A 398 -11.36 32.57 22.95
C LEU A 398 -10.22 32.80 21.95
N PHE A 399 -9.90 31.80 21.13
CA PHE A 399 -8.92 31.91 20.06
C PHE A 399 -9.31 32.99 19.03
N LEU A 400 -10.56 32.99 18.58
CA LEU A 400 -11.08 34.01 17.64
C LEU A 400 -10.98 35.41 18.25
N TYR A 401 -11.37 35.57 19.52
CA TYR A 401 -11.27 36.83 20.23
C TYR A 401 -9.82 37.35 20.32
N ILE A 402 -8.86 36.49 20.70
CA ILE A 402 -7.44 36.88 20.79
C ILE A 402 -6.88 37.26 19.42
N LYS A 403 -7.23 36.49 18.38
CA LYS A 403 -6.80 36.74 17.00
C LYS A 403 -7.26 38.11 16.50
N GLU A 404 -8.52 38.48 16.73
CA GLU A 404 -9.07 39.76 16.25
C GLU A 404 -8.61 40.96 17.08
N THR A 405 -8.47 40.79 18.39
CA THR A 405 -8.16 41.91 19.30
C THR A 405 -6.66 42.20 19.41
N TYR A 406 -5.83 41.16 19.33
CA TYR A 406 -4.39 41.24 19.58
C TYR A 406 -3.58 40.84 18.35
N SER A 407 -3.22 39.57 18.22
CA SER A 407 -2.40 39.06 17.13
C SER A 407 -2.59 37.56 16.94
N THR A 408 -2.32 37.10 15.71
CA THR A 408 -2.36 35.67 15.37
C THR A 408 -1.31 34.87 16.15
N GLN A 409 -0.11 35.43 16.36
CA GLN A 409 0.96 34.72 17.09
C GLN A 409 0.58 34.45 18.55
N LEU A 410 -0.02 35.43 19.22
CA LEU A 410 -0.54 35.25 20.59
C LEU A 410 -1.67 34.23 20.64
N ALA A 411 -2.53 34.20 19.62
CA ALA A 411 -3.63 33.23 19.54
C ALA A 411 -3.12 31.78 19.43
N PHE A 412 -2.03 31.54 18.67
CA PHE A 412 -1.40 30.22 18.60
C PHE A 412 -0.61 29.87 19.86
N GLN A 413 0.03 30.84 20.51
CA GLN A 413 0.69 30.64 21.82
C GLN A 413 -0.32 30.25 22.89
N PHE A 414 -1.49 30.88 22.92
CA PHE A 414 -2.59 30.53 23.83
C PHE A 414 -2.99 29.05 23.71
N LEU A 415 -3.04 28.49 22.49
CA LEU A 415 -3.34 27.07 22.31
C LEU A 415 -2.26 26.16 22.93
N SER A 416 -0.98 26.54 22.84
CA SER A 416 0.12 25.81 23.48
C SER A 416 0.12 25.99 25.01
N ASP A 417 -0.22 27.20 25.50
CA ASP A 417 -0.33 27.48 26.94
C ASP A 417 -1.43 26.63 27.62
N ILE A 418 -2.57 26.41 26.96
CA ILE A 418 -3.62 25.49 27.45
C ILE A 418 -3.03 24.10 27.70
N HIS A 419 -2.22 23.60 26.76
CA HIS A 419 -1.65 22.26 26.86
C HIS A 419 -0.55 22.17 27.90
N ARG A 420 0.29 23.21 28.03
CA ARG A 420 1.31 23.28 29.08
C ARG A 420 0.69 23.30 30.48
N LEU A 421 -0.48 23.92 30.64
CA LEU A 421 -1.21 23.94 31.92
C LEU A 421 -1.95 22.62 32.20
N ARG A 422 -2.38 21.90 31.16
CA ARG A 422 -2.95 20.54 31.28
C ARG A 422 -1.91 19.52 31.74
N ASN A 423 -0.75 19.52 31.12
CA ASN A 423 0.30 18.54 31.35
C ASN A 423 1.34 19.15 32.31
N GLY A 424 1.25 18.86 33.61
CA GLY A 424 2.23 19.30 34.62
C GLY A 424 3.64 18.69 34.44
N GLY A 425 4.26 18.86 33.27
CA GLY A 425 5.45 18.16 32.76
C GLY A 425 5.16 17.41 31.45
N ASP A 426 6.23 17.08 30.69
CA ASP A 426 6.31 16.57 29.30
C ASP A 426 5.53 15.27 28.95
N ASP A 427 4.53 14.85 29.72
CA ASP A 427 3.76 13.61 29.49
C ASP A 427 2.37 13.92 28.93
N TYR A 428 2.06 13.41 27.73
CA TYR A 428 0.76 13.56 27.09
C TYR A 428 -0.24 12.57 27.72
N SER A 429 -0.85 12.94 28.86
CA SER A 429 -1.95 12.18 29.44
C SER A 429 -3.22 12.32 28.56
N GLU A 430 -4.00 11.23 28.43
CA GLU A 430 -5.30 11.23 27.73
C GLU A 430 -6.42 11.94 28.52
N GLU A 431 -6.09 12.67 29.58
CA GLU A 431 -7.10 13.33 30.41
C GLU A 431 -7.75 14.50 29.63
N PRO A 432 -9.09 14.62 29.67
CA PRO A 432 -9.80 15.63 28.89
C PRO A 432 -9.48 17.04 29.39
N VAL A 433 -9.35 18.00 28.47
CA VAL A 433 -9.15 19.41 28.82
C VAL A 433 -10.34 19.90 29.63
N GLU A 434 -10.10 20.24 30.89
CA GLU A 434 -11.08 20.90 31.75
C GLU A 434 -11.14 22.41 31.51
N VAL A 435 -12.31 23.00 31.81
CA VAL A 435 -12.59 24.43 31.59
C VAL A 435 -11.64 25.34 32.38
N HIS A 436 -11.19 24.92 33.57
CA HIS A 436 -10.32 25.73 34.42
C HIS A 436 -8.93 25.97 33.79
N HIS A 437 -8.35 24.98 33.11
CA HIS A 437 -7.09 25.13 32.38
C HIS A 437 -7.20 26.17 31.25
N VAL A 438 -8.37 26.21 30.59
CA VAL A 438 -8.63 27.15 29.49
C VAL A 438 -8.77 28.58 30.02
N GLU A 439 -9.45 28.77 31.15
CA GLU A 439 -9.59 30.07 31.79
C GLU A 439 -8.26 30.60 32.33
N GLU A 440 -7.44 29.73 32.93
CA GLU A 440 -6.09 30.08 33.41
C GLU A 440 -5.15 30.44 32.27
N ALA A 441 -5.10 29.63 31.20
CA ALA A 441 -4.33 29.93 30.00
C ALA A 441 -4.74 31.27 29.37
N PHE A 442 -6.04 31.56 29.34
CA PHE A 442 -6.56 32.81 28.78
C PHE A 442 -6.11 34.02 29.60
N VAL A 443 -6.13 33.90 30.93
CA VAL A 443 -5.63 34.94 31.82
C VAL A 443 -4.13 35.14 31.59
N ASP A 444 -3.34 34.07 31.58
CA ASP A 444 -1.89 34.13 31.42
C ASP A 444 -1.44 34.73 30.08
N SER A 445 -2.06 34.32 28.96
CA SER A 445 -1.75 34.89 27.65
C SER A 445 -2.09 36.39 27.58
N LEU A 446 -3.12 36.85 28.30
CA LEU A 446 -3.57 38.24 28.34
C LEU A 446 -2.84 39.13 29.36
N LEU A 447 -2.19 38.55 30.39
CA LEU A 447 -1.41 39.29 31.38
C LEU A 447 -0.29 40.14 30.73
N SER A 448 0.20 39.72 29.56
CA SER A 448 1.26 40.43 28.83
C SER A 448 0.79 41.66 28.04
N GLY A 449 -0.52 41.85 27.81
CA GLY A 449 -1.02 42.85 26.83
C GLY A 449 -2.36 43.55 27.11
N ALA A 450 -3.07 43.26 28.21
CA ALA A 450 -4.44 43.73 28.39
C ALA A 450 -4.60 45.19 28.87
N LYS A 451 -5.60 45.90 28.29
CA LYS A 451 -6.11 47.23 28.72
C LYS A 451 -7.24 47.16 29.77
N SER A 452 -7.80 45.98 30.03
CA SER A 452 -8.88 45.71 31.01
C SER A 452 -8.67 44.35 31.68
N HIS A 453 -9.33 44.10 32.81
CA HIS A 453 -9.14 42.86 33.57
C HIS A 453 -9.61 41.62 32.77
N PRO A 454 -8.77 40.59 32.56
CA PRO A 454 -9.09 39.43 31.71
C PRO A 454 -10.35 38.65 32.13
N GLN A 455 -10.65 38.61 33.43
CA GLN A 455 -11.84 37.93 33.97
C GLN A 455 -13.16 38.63 33.55
N ASP A 456 -13.15 39.96 33.41
CA ASP A 456 -14.34 40.70 32.96
C ASP A 456 -14.63 40.47 31.47
N VAL A 457 -13.60 40.19 30.68
CA VAL A 457 -13.71 39.87 29.25
C VAL A 457 -14.26 38.46 29.07
N LEU A 458 -13.78 37.49 29.86
CA LEU A 458 -14.30 36.13 29.86
C LEU A 458 -15.80 36.08 30.21
N LEU A 459 -16.20 36.81 31.25
CA LEU A 459 -17.61 36.93 31.67
C LEU A 459 -18.49 37.62 30.63
N LYS A 460 -17.95 38.60 29.88
CA LYS A 460 -18.68 39.23 28.76
C LYS A 460 -18.83 38.28 27.58
N LEU A 461 -17.77 37.56 27.22
CA LEU A 461 -17.82 36.57 26.13
C LEU A 461 -18.81 35.45 26.44
N GLN A 462 -18.82 34.92 27.66
CA GLN A 462 -19.79 33.91 28.09
C GLN A 462 -21.25 34.42 28.04
N LYS A 463 -21.49 35.70 28.37
CA LYS A 463 -22.85 36.28 28.38
C LYS A 463 -23.36 36.73 27.01
N GLU A 464 -22.49 37.21 26.13
CA GLU A 464 -22.88 37.85 24.86
C GLU A 464 -22.91 36.88 23.66
N ASN A 465 -22.57 35.60 23.84
CA ASN A 465 -22.51 34.57 22.76
C ASN A 465 -21.67 34.98 21.54
N LEU A 466 -20.76 35.95 21.70
CA LEU A 466 -19.84 36.40 20.66
C LEU A 466 -19.00 35.21 20.15
N TYR A 467 -18.83 35.15 18.83
CA TYR A 467 -18.09 34.12 18.06
C TYR A 467 -18.63 32.68 18.16
N LYS A 468 -19.76 32.45 18.82
CA LYS A 468 -20.37 31.11 18.93
C LYS A 468 -20.86 30.60 17.57
N GLN A 469 -21.51 31.47 16.79
CA GLN A 469 -21.99 31.12 15.44
C GLN A 469 -20.83 30.75 14.51
N GLU A 470 -19.72 31.48 14.55
CA GLU A 470 -18.54 31.18 13.75
C GLU A 470 -17.87 29.85 14.16
N ALA A 471 -17.79 29.56 15.47
CA ALA A 471 -17.28 28.27 15.96
C ALA A 471 -18.16 27.08 15.52
N ASP A 472 -19.49 27.26 15.53
CA ASP A 472 -20.43 26.26 15.03
C ASP A 472 -20.32 26.09 13.50
N GLU A 473 -20.13 27.19 12.75
CA GLU A 473 -19.90 27.18 11.30
C GLU A 473 -18.60 26.47 10.93
N ASN A 474 -17.50 26.69 11.69
CA ASN A 474 -16.24 25.95 11.54
C ASN A 474 -16.47 24.44 11.66
N SER A 475 -17.19 24.01 12.70
CA SER A 475 -17.48 22.59 12.93
C SER A 475 -18.37 21.99 11.83
N ARG A 476 -19.37 22.74 11.35
CA ARG A 476 -20.20 22.33 10.20
C ARG A 476 -19.39 22.26 8.91
N PHE A 477 -18.42 23.14 8.72
CA PHE A 477 -17.51 23.13 7.57
C PHE A 477 -16.66 21.86 7.56
N VAL A 478 -16.04 21.49 8.70
CA VAL A 478 -15.28 20.23 8.82
C VAL A 478 -16.17 19.00 8.61
N HIS A 479 -17.41 19.01 9.13
CA HIS A 479 -18.38 17.95 8.86
C HIS A 479 -18.71 17.81 7.37
N LYS A 480 -18.88 18.93 6.65
CA LYS A 480 -19.10 18.95 5.20
C LYS A 480 -17.89 18.41 4.43
N LEU A 481 -16.68 18.74 4.86
CA LEU A 481 -15.44 18.20 4.30
C LEU A 481 -15.23 16.72 4.62
N GLY A 482 -15.86 16.17 5.67
CA GLY A 482 -15.75 14.75 6.04
C GLY A 482 -14.43 14.37 6.72
N LEU A 483 -13.66 15.35 7.20
CA LEU A 483 -12.34 15.15 7.79
C LEU A 483 -12.40 14.75 9.28
N TYR A 484 -13.51 15.02 9.97
CA TYR A 484 -13.70 14.70 11.39
C TYR A 484 -13.51 13.22 11.74
N LYS A 485 -13.73 12.30 10.79
CA LYS A 485 -13.57 10.85 10.99
C LYS A 485 -12.11 10.42 11.18
N LEU A 486 -11.16 11.25 10.78
CA LEU A 486 -9.73 11.01 10.99
C LEU A 486 -9.27 11.44 12.37
N GLN A 487 -10.14 12.10 13.17
CA GLN A 487 -9.85 12.78 14.46
C GLN A 487 -8.86 13.95 14.35
N CYS A 488 -7.83 13.79 13.54
CA CYS A 488 -6.73 14.72 13.36
C CYS A 488 -6.10 14.43 12.00
N CYS A 489 -5.86 15.45 11.17
CA CYS A 489 -5.23 15.25 9.86
C CYS A 489 -4.49 16.49 9.36
N LEU A 490 -3.48 16.25 8.53
CA LEU A 490 -2.72 17.28 7.81
C LEU A 490 -3.21 17.34 6.36
N LEU A 491 -3.54 18.54 5.90
CA LEU A 491 -3.81 18.85 4.50
C LEU A 491 -2.59 19.56 3.89
N MET A 492 -1.81 18.85 3.07
CA MET A 492 -0.70 19.44 2.31
C MET A 492 -1.16 19.79 0.91
N ASN A 493 -1.35 21.09 0.60
CA ASN A 493 -1.89 21.55 -0.68
C ASN A 493 -3.21 20.83 -1.09
N GLY A 494 -3.98 20.39 -0.09
CA GLY A 494 -5.24 19.66 -0.23
C GLY A 494 -5.11 18.15 -0.08
N LEU A 495 -3.91 17.58 -0.17
CA LEU A 495 -3.70 16.16 0.08
C LEU A 495 -3.82 15.82 1.55
N VAL A 496 -4.57 14.76 1.82
CA VAL A 496 -4.79 14.27 3.18
C VAL A 496 -3.64 13.36 3.60
N HIS A 497 -3.02 13.69 4.74
CA HIS A 497 -2.00 12.92 5.43
C HIS A 497 -2.42 12.69 6.89
N GLU A 498 -2.01 11.56 7.44
CA GLU A 498 -2.16 11.30 8.87
C GLU A 498 -1.17 12.17 9.66
N PRO A 499 -1.56 12.67 10.84
CA PRO A 499 -0.72 13.51 11.66
C PRO A 499 0.39 12.65 12.28
N ASN A 500 1.63 12.99 11.98
CA ASN A 500 2.83 12.44 12.58
C ASN A 500 3.86 13.58 12.66
N GLU A 501 4.84 13.51 13.56
CA GLU A 501 5.89 14.53 13.71
C GLU A 501 6.59 14.82 12.37
N ASP A 502 6.92 13.76 11.63
CA ASP A 502 7.57 13.84 10.31
C ASP A 502 6.58 13.98 9.13
N ALA A 503 5.26 13.98 9.38
CA ALA A 503 4.25 13.97 8.31
C ALA A 503 4.38 15.19 7.39
N THR A 504 4.66 16.36 7.95
CA THR A 504 4.80 17.61 7.19
C THR A 504 6.00 17.57 6.26
N MET A 505 7.11 17.04 6.74
CA MET A 505 8.35 16.91 5.97
C MET A 505 8.21 15.89 4.85
N ASN A 506 7.60 14.74 5.15
CA ASN A 506 7.31 13.72 4.15
C ASN A 506 6.31 14.22 3.09
N ALA A 507 5.22 14.85 3.51
CA ALA A 507 4.23 15.42 2.59
C ALA A 507 4.82 16.54 1.70
N MET A 508 5.75 17.33 2.23
CA MET A 508 6.47 18.33 1.43
C MET A 508 7.37 17.67 0.37
N ASN A 509 8.11 16.62 0.76
CA ASN A 509 8.96 15.86 -0.17
C ASN A 509 8.14 15.15 -1.26
N ASP A 510 6.95 14.66 -0.92
CA ASP A 510 6.03 14.02 -1.88
C ASP A 510 5.48 15.01 -2.92
N GLU A 511 5.14 16.24 -2.50
CA GLU A 511 4.59 17.27 -3.39
C GLU A 511 5.67 18.02 -4.21
N LEU A 512 6.92 18.02 -3.75
CA LEU A 512 8.02 18.77 -4.37
C LEU A 512 8.28 18.36 -5.85
N PRO A 513 8.37 17.07 -6.23
CA PRO A 513 8.58 16.67 -7.63
C PRO A 513 7.49 17.19 -8.58
N ARG A 514 6.23 17.18 -8.14
CA ARG A 514 5.10 17.70 -8.93
C ARG A 514 5.24 19.21 -9.12
N ILE A 515 5.60 19.96 -8.08
CA ILE A 515 5.82 21.40 -8.19
C ILE A 515 7.00 21.69 -9.12
N GLN A 516 8.11 20.96 -8.99
CA GLN A 516 9.29 21.10 -9.86
C GLN A 516 8.95 20.86 -11.33
N GLU A 517 8.20 19.80 -11.63
CA GLU A 517 7.72 19.50 -12.98
C GLU A 517 6.87 20.65 -13.55
N GLN A 518 5.92 21.15 -12.76
CA GLN A 518 5.04 22.25 -13.16
C GLN A 518 5.77 23.59 -13.35
N VAL A 519 6.83 23.83 -12.57
CA VAL A 519 7.73 24.98 -12.75
C VAL A 519 8.59 24.80 -14.00
N TYR A 520 9.10 23.60 -14.25
CA TYR A 520 9.91 23.28 -15.44
C TYR A 520 9.13 23.52 -16.75
N TYR A 521 7.88 23.07 -16.82
CA TYR A 521 7.00 23.33 -17.97
C TYR A 521 6.43 24.76 -18.01
N GLY A 522 6.74 25.61 -17.04
CA GLY A 522 6.32 27.01 -17.00
C GLY A 522 4.85 27.22 -16.64
N HIS A 523 4.17 26.19 -16.12
CA HIS A 523 2.78 26.28 -15.67
C HIS A 523 2.63 26.94 -14.29
N ILE A 524 3.70 27.01 -13.48
CA ILE A 524 3.75 27.79 -12.24
C ILE A 524 4.76 28.91 -12.44
N GLN A 525 4.28 30.15 -12.35
CA GLN A 525 5.09 31.36 -12.44
C GLN A 525 4.97 32.16 -11.13
N SER A 526 5.77 33.22 -10.97
CA SER A 526 5.80 34.01 -9.73
C SER A 526 4.44 34.63 -9.36
N HIS A 527 3.57 34.89 -10.34
CA HIS A 527 2.24 35.49 -10.14
C HIS A 527 1.13 34.44 -9.90
N THR A 528 1.43 33.15 -10.06
CA THR A 528 0.44 32.07 -9.90
C THR A 528 0.27 31.75 -8.41
N ASP A 529 -0.97 31.62 -7.95
CA ASP A 529 -1.27 30.98 -6.67
C ASP A 529 -1.26 29.46 -6.85
N VAL A 530 -0.31 28.80 -6.19
CA VAL A 530 -0.11 27.35 -6.28
C VAL A 530 -1.29 26.59 -5.69
N LEU A 531 -1.87 27.08 -4.60
CA LEU A 531 -2.99 26.42 -3.92
C LEU A 531 -4.24 26.46 -4.79
N GLU A 532 -4.56 27.63 -5.35
CA GLU A 532 -5.71 27.80 -6.24
C GLU A 532 -5.59 26.89 -7.47
N LYS A 533 -4.40 26.84 -8.07
CA LYS A 533 -4.15 25.99 -9.22
C LYS A 533 -4.37 24.51 -8.90
N PHE A 534 -3.75 23.98 -7.84
CA PHE A 534 -3.86 22.56 -7.50
C PHE A 534 -5.28 22.14 -7.12
N LEU A 535 -6.01 23.00 -6.42
CA LEU A 535 -7.41 22.74 -6.08
C LEU A 535 -8.34 22.88 -7.30
N SER A 536 -8.02 23.75 -8.26
CA SER A 536 -8.80 23.86 -9.50
C SER A 536 -8.63 22.66 -10.44
N GLU A 537 -7.46 22.02 -10.44
CA GLU A 537 -7.17 20.86 -11.29
C GLU A 537 -7.86 19.59 -10.79
N SER A 538 -7.85 19.35 -9.48
CA SER A 538 -8.12 18.00 -8.94
C SER A 538 -8.69 17.98 -7.52
N SER A 539 -9.66 18.83 -7.18
CA SER A 539 -10.27 18.85 -5.85
C SER A 539 -11.62 18.14 -5.73
N TYR A 540 -11.85 17.58 -4.55
CA TYR A 540 -13.11 17.03 -4.11
C TYR A 540 -13.68 17.87 -2.95
N LYS A 541 -15.02 17.98 -2.92
CA LYS A 541 -15.73 18.75 -1.88
C LYS A 541 -15.84 18.03 -0.54
N ARG A 542 -15.72 16.70 -0.53
CA ARG A 542 -15.86 15.86 0.67
C ARG A 542 -14.92 14.67 0.59
N TYR A 543 -14.18 14.47 1.66
CA TYR A 543 -13.35 13.32 1.92
C TYR A 543 -14.17 12.22 2.59
N ASN A 544 -13.95 10.97 2.18
CA ASN A 544 -14.56 9.82 2.84
C ASN A 544 -13.49 8.74 3.05
N PRO A 545 -12.97 8.59 4.29
CA PRO A 545 -11.90 7.63 4.58
C PRO A 545 -12.21 6.20 4.14
N SER A 546 -13.49 5.78 4.13
CA SER A 546 -13.88 4.43 3.71
C SER A 546 -13.72 4.19 2.20
N ILE A 547 -13.67 5.24 1.38
CA ILE A 547 -13.49 5.16 -0.09
C ILE A 547 -12.05 5.53 -0.46
N THR A 548 -11.54 6.61 0.15
CA THR A 548 -10.29 7.27 -0.23
C THR A 548 -9.13 7.02 0.73
N GLY A 549 -9.36 6.27 1.82
CA GLY A 549 -8.35 6.02 2.84
C GLY A 549 -7.08 5.40 2.26
N LYS A 550 -5.94 6.00 2.61
CA LYS A 550 -4.59 5.53 2.24
C LYS A 550 -4.17 4.24 2.97
N SER A 551 -5.00 3.68 3.85
CA SER A 551 -4.70 2.39 4.46
C SER A 551 -4.66 1.32 3.37
N THR A 552 -3.45 1.00 2.93
CA THR A 552 -3.08 -0.07 2.00
C THR A 552 -3.74 -1.40 2.38
N GLU A 553 -4.08 -1.58 3.65
CA GLU A 553 -4.72 -2.78 4.21
C GLU A 553 -6.22 -2.95 3.90
N LYS A 554 -6.93 -1.97 3.31
CA LYS A 554 -8.43 -2.00 3.27
C LYS A 554 -9.12 -1.98 1.90
N LYS A 555 -8.40 -1.89 0.78
CA LYS A 555 -9.04 -2.01 -0.55
C LYS A 555 -9.35 -3.48 -0.85
N ARG A 556 -10.49 -3.97 -0.38
CA ARG A 556 -10.95 -5.34 -0.63
C ARG A 556 -11.54 -5.47 -2.04
N PHE A 557 -10.73 -5.95 -2.98
CA PHE A 557 -11.23 -6.35 -4.29
C PHE A 557 -11.75 -7.78 -4.22
N VAL A 558 -13.00 -7.98 -4.64
CA VAL A 558 -13.62 -9.31 -4.73
C VAL A 558 -13.98 -9.55 -6.19
N SER A 559 -13.41 -10.60 -6.79
CA SER A 559 -13.78 -10.99 -8.15
C SER A 559 -15.23 -11.45 -8.18
N LEU A 560 -16.06 -10.75 -8.96
CA LEU A 560 -17.44 -11.14 -9.20
C LEU A 560 -17.57 -12.28 -10.23
N PHE A 561 -16.47 -12.64 -10.91
CA PHE A 561 -16.49 -13.62 -11.99
C PHE A 561 -16.94 -15.00 -11.52
N ALA A 562 -16.34 -15.50 -10.43
CA ALA A 562 -16.68 -16.82 -9.87
C ALA A 562 -18.16 -16.87 -9.45
N SER A 563 -18.66 -15.77 -8.88
CA SER A 563 -20.06 -15.65 -8.48
C SER A 563 -20.99 -15.54 -9.68
N TYR A 564 -20.61 -14.91 -10.80
CA TYR A 564 -21.48 -14.79 -11.98
C TYR A 564 -21.52 -16.06 -12.84
N HIS A 565 -20.52 -16.93 -12.78
CA HIS A 565 -20.50 -18.18 -13.55
C HIS A 565 -21.09 -19.39 -12.82
N GLN A 566 -21.40 -19.26 -11.53
CA GLN A 566 -22.20 -20.25 -10.83
C GLN A 566 -23.66 -20.11 -11.26
N GLU A 567 -24.22 -21.18 -11.84
CA GLU A 567 -25.57 -21.20 -12.44
C GLU A 567 -26.69 -20.79 -11.44
N ASP A 568 -26.47 -20.92 -10.13
CA ASP A 568 -27.44 -20.60 -9.07
C ASP A 568 -27.12 -19.29 -8.32
N SER A 569 -26.36 -18.39 -8.92
CA SER A 569 -25.94 -17.16 -8.24
C SER A 569 -27.05 -16.12 -8.16
N VAL A 570 -27.25 -15.60 -6.96
CA VAL A 570 -28.12 -14.47 -6.62
C VAL A 570 -27.91 -13.27 -7.56
N LEU A 571 -26.70 -13.11 -8.11
CA LEU A 571 -26.35 -12.01 -9.01
C LEU A 571 -27.14 -12.01 -10.33
N HIS A 572 -27.61 -13.16 -10.80
CA HIS A 572 -28.45 -13.24 -12.00
C HIS A 572 -29.89 -12.74 -11.77
N ASP A 573 -30.37 -12.85 -10.53
CA ASP A 573 -31.72 -12.45 -10.14
C ASP A 573 -31.80 -11.00 -9.65
N ILE A 574 -30.69 -10.27 -9.62
CA ILE A 574 -30.67 -8.85 -9.23
C ILE A 574 -31.34 -8.00 -10.33
N SER A 575 -32.37 -7.26 -9.94
CA SER A 575 -32.92 -6.19 -10.77
C SER A 575 -31.98 -4.99 -10.76
N TYR A 576 -31.53 -4.56 -11.94
CA TYR A 576 -30.74 -3.35 -12.10
C TYR A 576 -31.64 -2.14 -12.36
N LEU A 577 -31.41 -1.07 -11.62
CA LEU A 577 -32.02 0.23 -11.79
C LEU A 577 -31.16 1.10 -12.71
N HIS A 578 -31.84 1.85 -13.59
CA HIS A 578 -31.23 2.69 -14.61
C HIS A 578 -31.77 4.11 -14.50
N SER A 579 -30.93 5.10 -14.81
CA SER A 579 -31.36 6.47 -15.03
C SER A 579 -32.36 6.55 -16.18
N HIS A 580 -33.29 7.50 -16.11
CA HIS A 580 -34.40 7.62 -17.06
C HIS A 580 -33.92 7.62 -18.52
N GLY A 581 -34.47 6.74 -19.35
CA GLY A 581 -34.14 6.63 -20.78
C GLY A 581 -32.83 5.91 -21.14
N THR A 582 -32.03 5.46 -20.17
CA THR A 582 -30.71 4.81 -20.39
C THR A 582 -30.72 3.30 -20.18
N ARG A 583 -31.85 2.64 -20.43
CA ARG A 583 -31.99 1.20 -20.17
C ARG A 583 -31.18 0.36 -21.17
N ASP A 584 -31.19 0.77 -22.43
CA ASP A 584 -30.58 0.04 -23.54
C ASP A 584 -29.10 0.39 -23.75
N ASP A 585 -28.59 1.42 -23.06
CA ASP A 585 -27.20 1.84 -23.15
C ASP A 585 -26.27 0.91 -22.35
N ALA A 586 -25.15 0.54 -22.97
CA ALA A 586 -24.09 -0.19 -22.29
C ALA A 586 -23.40 0.69 -21.24
N LYS A 587 -23.44 0.27 -19.98
CA LYS A 587 -22.90 1.01 -18.84
C LYS A 587 -21.60 0.37 -18.34
N PRO A 588 -20.49 1.12 -18.25
CA PRO A 588 -19.21 0.58 -17.80
C PRO A 588 -19.19 0.22 -16.30
N VAL A 589 -20.01 0.89 -15.47
CA VAL A 589 -19.97 0.71 -14.00
C VAL A 589 -21.29 0.16 -13.47
N THR A 590 -21.20 -0.82 -12.58
CA THR A 590 -22.35 -1.35 -11.82
C THR A 590 -22.10 -1.14 -10.33
N HIS A 591 -22.91 -0.32 -9.68
CA HIS A 591 -22.92 -0.18 -8.22
C HIS A 591 -23.84 -1.26 -7.63
N LEU A 592 -23.27 -2.21 -6.89
CA LEU A 592 -24.06 -3.20 -6.14
C LEU A 592 -24.20 -2.70 -4.69
N LEU A 593 -25.42 -2.37 -4.29
CA LEU A 593 -25.71 -1.93 -2.93
C LEU A 593 -26.41 -3.05 -2.15
N ALA A 594 -25.79 -3.47 -1.05
CA ALA A 594 -26.42 -4.29 -0.03
C ALA A 594 -27.02 -3.38 1.04
N VAL A 595 -28.35 -3.40 1.17
CA VAL A 595 -29.09 -2.46 2.03
C VAL A 595 -29.92 -3.23 3.05
N ASP A 596 -29.72 -2.88 4.31
CA ASP A 596 -30.60 -3.29 5.40
C ASP A 596 -31.83 -2.37 5.48
N LEU A 597 -33.01 -2.89 5.16
CA LEU A 597 -34.26 -2.12 5.22
C LEU A 597 -34.72 -1.87 6.66
N SER A 598 -34.26 -2.64 7.64
CA SER A 598 -34.61 -2.45 9.04
C SER A 598 -33.89 -1.25 9.67
N SER A 599 -32.78 -0.82 9.06
CA SER A 599 -31.95 0.27 9.56
C SER A 599 -32.27 1.62 8.90
N VAL A 600 -32.26 2.69 9.71
CA VAL A 600 -32.36 4.08 9.23
C VAL A 600 -31.18 4.45 8.32
N THR A 601 -29.99 3.89 8.55
CA THR A 601 -28.83 4.14 7.68
C THR A 601 -28.99 3.46 6.32
N GLY A 602 -29.55 2.25 6.28
CA GLY A 602 -29.82 1.53 5.04
C GLY A 602 -30.88 2.23 4.18
N THR A 603 -31.97 2.68 4.78
CA THR A 603 -33.00 3.46 4.06
C THR A 603 -32.46 4.80 3.53
N LYS A 604 -31.61 5.50 4.30
CA LYS A 604 -30.88 6.69 3.80
C LYS A 604 -29.98 6.36 2.60
N LEU A 605 -29.23 5.25 2.65
CA LEU A 605 -28.36 4.81 1.56
C LEU A 605 -29.16 4.50 0.27
N LEU A 606 -30.30 3.82 0.40
CA LEU A 606 -31.21 3.56 -0.72
C LEU A 606 -31.74 4.88 -1.33
N HIS A 607 -32.08 5.85 -0.49
CA HIS A 607 -32.56 7.15 -0.96
C HIS A 607 -31.49 7.92 -1.75
N GLU A 608 -30.23 7.93 -1.28
CA GLU A 608 -29.11 8.53 -2.03
C GLU A 608 -28.83 7.79 -3.34
N ALA A 609 -28.95 6.46 -3.37
CA ALA A 609 -28.80 5.68 -4.60
C ALA A 609 -29.87 6.04 -5.65
N ILE A 610 -31.10 6.30 -5.22
CA ILE A 610 -32.18 6.76 -6.11
C ILE A 610 -31.90 8.18 -6.60
N ARG A 611 -31.46 9.11 -5.73
CA ARG A 611 -31.04 10.46 -6.14
C ARG A 611 -29.94 10.43 -7.19
N TYR A 612 -28.93 9.58 -6.99
CA TYR A 612 -27.86 9.39 -7.96
C TYR A 612 -28.36 8.97 -9.36
N LEU A 613 -29.39 8.13 -9.42
CA LEU A 613 -30.03 7.76 -10.69
C LEU A 613 -30.90 8.88 -11.27
N MET A 614 -31.58 9.65 -10.42
CA MET A 614 -32.37 10.82 -10.84
C MET A 614 -31.50 11.96 -11.39
N ASP A 615 -30.30 12.14 -10.85
CA ASP A 615 -29.31 13.12 -11.33
C ASP A 615 -28.75 12.80 -12.73
N GLY A 616 -29.15 11.66 -13.32
CA GLY A 616 -28.94 11.38 -14.74
C GLY A 616 -27.59 10.78 -15.09
N SER A 617 -27.00 9.96 -14.20
CA SER A 617 -25.75 9.25 -14.53
C SER A 617 -25.94 8.31 -15.73
N ASN A 618 -25.21 8.58 -16.82
CA ASN A 618 -25.24 7.77 -18.05
C ASN A 618 -24.20 6.63 -18.03
N ARG A 619 -23.25 6.64 -17.10
CA ARG A 619 -22.13 5.68 -17.03
C ARG A 619 -22.32 4.54 -16.03
N ALA A 620 -23.33 4.64 -15.16
CA ALA A 620 -23.52 3.67 -14.09
C ALA A 620 -24.96 3.14 -14.02
N ARG A 621 -25.09 1.89 -13.56
CA ARG A 621 -26.34 1.27 -13.12
C ARG A 621 -26.24 0.84 -11.67
N VAL A 622 -27.37 0.71 -11.00
CA VAL A 622 -27.44 0.32 -9.59
C VAL A 622 -28.14 -1.03 -9.46
N GLY A 623 -27.49 -2.03 -8.88
CA GLY A 623 -28.12 -3.28 -8.47
C GLY A 623 -28.39 -3.25 -6.96
N LEU A 624 -29.58 -3.70 -6.55
CA LEU A 624 -30.01 -3.68 -5.14
C LEU A 624 -30.12 -5.09 -4.58
N LEU A 625 -29.46 -5.30 -3.44
CA LEU A 625 -29.57 -6.47 -2.59
C LEU A 625 -30.21 -6.01 -1.28
N LEU A 626 -31.48 -6.34 -1.09
CA LEU A 626 -32.22 -5.93 0.09
C LEU A 626 -32.20 -7.09 1.10
N TYR A 627 -31.85 -6.80 2.34
CA TYR A 627 -32.01 -7.76 3.42
C TYR A 627 -32.66 -7.09 4.63
N ALA A 628 -33.31 -7.88 5.45
CA ALA A 628 -33.84 -7.43 6.73
C ALA A 628 -33.19 -8.28 7.83
N CYS A 629 -32.45 -7.61 8.72
CA CYS A 629 -31.94 -8.25 9.92
C CYS A 629 -33.05 -8.23 10.97
N SER A 630 -33.56 -9.41 11.34
CA SER A 630 -34.38 -9.58 12.56
C SER A 630 -33.65 -10.55 13.47
N ASP A 631 -33.74 -10.35 14.79
CA ASP A 631 -32.97 -11.05 15.85
C ASP A 631 -33.03 -12.60 15.84
N SER A 632 -33.75 -13.22 14.89
CA SER A 632 -33.78 -14.67 14.72
C SER A 632 -33.64 -15.17 13.28
N VAL A 633 -33.83 -14.34 12.25
CA VAL A 633 -33.69 -14.75 10.83
C VAL A 633 -33.30 -13.54 9.97
N SER A 634 -32.14 -13.59 9.33
CA SER A 634 -31.79 -12.68 8.23
C SER A 634 -32.52 -13.12 6.97
N THR A 635 -33.56 -12.40 6.54
CA THR A 635 -34.23 -12.70 5.28
C THR A 635 -33.61 -11.83 4.19
N ILE A 636 -32.92 -12.45 3.23
CA ILE A 636 -32.49 -11.77 2.01
C ILE A 636 -33.72 -11.73 1.09
N LEU A 637 -34.18 -10.53 0.77
CA LEU A 637 -35.29 -10.31 -0.16
C LEU A 637 -34.71 -9.77 -1.46
N LEU A 638 -34.84 -10.53 -2.55
CA LEU A 638 -34.55 -9.98 -3.86
C LEU A 638 -35.67 -9.04 -4.26
N MET A 639 -35.34 -7.90 -4.86
CA MET A 639 -36.36 -6.92 -5.26
C MET A 639 -37.39 -7.51 -6.24
N LYS A 640 -37.00 -8.53 -7.02
CA LYS A 640 -37.90 -9.36 -7.85
C LYS A 640 -39.02 -10.01 -7.01
N ASP A 641 -38.68 -10.59 -5.86
CA ASP A 641 -39.65 -11.20 -4.94
C ASP A 641 -40.57 -10.17 -4.27
N ILE A 642 -40.13 -8.91 -4.17
CA ILE A 642 -40.96 -7.82 -3.62
C ILE A 642 -41.94 -7.33 -4.69
N ILE A 643 -41.47 -7.14 -5.93
CA ILE A 643 -42.31 -6.69 -7.06
C ILE A 643 -43.35 -7.75 -7.41
N ASP A 644 -42.98 -9.03 -7.49
CA ASP A 644 -43.92 -10.13 -7.76
C ASP A 644 -44.94 -10.35 -6.62
N ARG A 645 -44.69 -9.83 -5.42
CA ARG A 645 -45.64 -9.85 -4.28
C ARG A 645 -46.52 -8.61 -4.19
N THR A 646 -46.17 -7.53 -4.89
CA THR A 646 -46.92 -6.26 -4.87
C THR A 646 -47.75 -6.01 -6.11
N ILE A 647 -47.64 -6.86 -7.14
CA ILE A 647 -48.53 -6.98 -8.29
C ILE A 647 -49.39 -8.22 -8.08
#